data_AF-A0A524DR87-F1
#
_entry.id   AF-A0A524DR87-F1
#
_cell.length_a   1.000
_cell.length_b   1.000
_cell.length_c   1.000
_cell.angle_alpha   90.00
_cell.angle_beta   90.00
_cell.angle_gamma   90.00
#
_symmetry.space_group_name_H-M   'P 1'
#
loop_
_entity.id
_entity.type
_entity.pdbx_description
1 polymer ?
#
loop_
_entity_poly.entity_id
_entity_poly.type
_entity_poly.pdbx_seq_one_letter_code
_entity_poly.pdbx_strand_id
1 'polypeptide(L)'
;MSKKKLSLYKLAKYTNLEIVMEAQIQSTGANQAKLMEKYKKNKKSVQHQVFALKIVYAILILFVIVVPIFTILQVLESFGTLPAKTIFFGGSLFFGVFFLTQFIYLLLLGMFNISAMMTGEAFKWYETLPISKRRLQKLGLITVIRNLDAAIIIIIISFPIIIAIITQNILLVIISVLISVLNVIFVVSLLVLIAEKMSRIFMGDQVSSKKATIVRIVTMLSYFIAAMSASIIFQWAINAINDIFISLAAMNIPDIVNFILTLIPFPFAPASLLTLLIDPTKFSSNMWISGLIGTGVLMVLAYFLYNKAVSSMKMVTISSAAEKKVKTEQKRVEVHDVDIIVRSPIQAYRKKDLSAATRDMQTLMYLILPIILPFVYSIILVFSIGSAVGSFNQEDVLIFWSILMFYQPMISIIVTTGFLNMEDGGASILAGLPINPRDQVKAKLSVLLTIQTLSFFIPALLFITSPVFIDYLLLFVAWYPISLVFLFTIFSLKIRLFGRMKYKYVLEEVNPNKKTLKWIIMVATEGLILVFYLITGGILLLFFGLIPMVIILSLTSLFILTGLVIGVNRMFPKEFGKRKMISIRQALRKKPLIGTLIVILVYFAFLYLPQFLEVLLLPIYSIVPLTIMLFIRFFYNFGFLMLLWLLVVPKSLRLPNGKETISKYLKSIKLMTPGMKKSKFLINILLALSCTGIYFFSLWIFPLLLGDFQPDPSVVFGSPRFTSQGFIYGWFFFVLMLIPGIWEEWAFRGVIIPLNSKKYSKLWVLIISSAAFGLLHFSNILAGQNWISTLFQVLYATELGFLFGYIFIKTKSLLPSIIIHYLINSLGQFFVYGAVFYNEISVVIYLIFAVGVVPAILGILLVYIITNYAFPRLYQE
;
A
#
# COMPACT_ATOMS: atom_id res chain seq x y z
N MET A 1 11.99 20.36 -57.21
CA MET A 1 12.39 20.89 -55.88
C MET A 1 13.91 21.04 -55.84
N SER A 2 14.40 22.26 -55.69
CA SER A 2 15.82 22.61 -55.77
C SER A 2 16.64 22.10 -54.56
N LYS A 3 17.94 21.91 -54.82
CA LYS A 3 19.04 21.39 -53.98
C LYS A 3 19.26 22.07 -52.59
N LYS A 4 18.24 22.28 -51.76
CA LYS A 4 18.51 22.45 -50.31
C LYS A 4 18.78 21.06 -49.73
N LYS A 5 20.07 20.73 -49.53
CA LYS A 5 20.50 19.56 -48.74
C LYS A 5 19.72 19.58 -47.42
N LEU A 6 18.66 18.79 -47.29
CA LEU A 6 17.98 18.57 -46.02
C LEU A 6 19.04 18.16 -45.01
N SER A 7 19.20 18.94 -43.94
CA SER A 7 20.17 18.61 -42.90
C SER A 7 19.77 17.27 -42.29
N LEU A 8 20.72 16.37 -42.12
CA LEU A 8 20.46 15.04 -41.57
C LEU A 8 19.79 15.13 -40.19
N TYR A 9 20.10 16.18 -39.43
CA TYR A 9 19.48 16.47 -38.15
C TYR A 9 17.97 16.78 -38.24
N LYS A 10 17.52 17.48 -39.30
CA LYS A 10 16.09 17.73 -39.53
C LYS A 10 15.36 16.44 -39.89
N LEU A 11 15.96 15.57 -40.70
CA LEU A 11 15.39 14.26 -41.06
C LEU A 11 15.30 13.34 -39.84
N ALA A 12 16.34 13.32 -39.00
CA ALA A 12 16.38 12.51 -37.78
C ALA A 12 15.22 12.81 -36.81
N LYS A 13 14.61 14.01 -36.87
CA LYS A 13 13.41 14.33 -36.08
C LYS A 13 12.25 13.40 -36.40
N TYR A 14 12.00 13.18 -37.68
CA TYR A 14 10.90 12.33 -38.14
C TYR A 14 11.22 10.86 -37.91
N THR A 15 12.45 10.46 -38.21
CA THR A 15 12.92 9.09 -37.97
C THR A 15 12.86 8.73 -36.47
N ASN A 16 13.18 9.66 -35.57
CA ASN A 16 13.05 9.43 -34.12
C ASN A 16 11.59 9.26 -33.67
N LEU A 17 10.64 9.99 -34.29
CA LEU A 17 9.21 9.78 -34.01
C LEU A 17 8.77 8.40 -34.48
N GLU A 18 9.21 7.98 -35.67
CA GLU A 18 8.89 6.69 -36.26
C GLU A 18 9.43 5.54 -35.42
N ILE A 19 10.70 5.60 -35.02
CA ILE A 19 11.32 4.57 -34.17
C ILE A 19 10.62 4.46 -32.82
N VAL A 20 10.26 5.59 -32.19
CA VAL A 20 9.54 5.53 -30.91
C VAL A 20 8.14 4.97 -31.11
N MET A 21 7.47 5.28 -32.21
CA MET A 21 6.19 4.66 -32.55
C MET A 21 6.33 3.15 -32.78
N GLU A 22 7.32 2.72 -33.57
CA GLU A 22 7.59 1.32 -33.90
C GLU A 22 7.98 0.53 -32.66
N ALA A 23 8.87 1.06 -31.81
CA ALA A 23 9.24 0.48 -30.53
C ALA A 23 8.02 0.26 -29.63
N GLN A 24 7.07 1.21 -29.63
CA GLN A 24 5.84 1.09 -28.86
C GLN A 24 4.87 0.08 -29.45
N ILE A 25 4.72 0.02 -30.77
CA ILE A 25 3.93 -1.01 -31.45
C ILE A 25 4.48 -2.40 -31.11
N GLN A 26 5.81 -2.56 -31.18
CA GLN A 26 6.50 -3.80 -30.85
C GLN A 26 6.34 -4.15 -29.36
N SER A 27 6.43 -3.17 -28.46
CA SER A 27 6.32 -3.40 -27.01
C SER A 27 4.89 -3.65 -26.51
N THR A 28 3.87 -3.28 -27.30
CA THR A 28 2.45 -3.30 -26.89
C THR A 28 1.73 -4.60 -27.29
N GLY A 29 2.36 -5.47 -28.10
CA GLY A 29 1.88 -6.82 -28.40
C GLY A 29 0.42 -6.87 -28.86
N ALA A 30 -0.45 -7.54 -28.08
CA ALA A 30 -1.87 -7.73 -28.41
C ALA A 30 -2.70 -6.42 -28.46
N ASN A 31 -2.18 -5.31 -27.91
CA ASN A 31 -2.87 -4.02 -27.81
C ASN A 31 -2.55 -3.05 -28.96
N GLN A 32 -1.84 -3.49 -30.00
CA GLN A 32 -1.41 -2.65 -31.13
C GLN A 32 -2.57 -1.88 -31.78
N ALA A 33 -3.73 -2.52 -31.98
CA ALA A 33 -4.89 -1.88 -32.60
C ALA A 33 -5.36 -0.62 -31.85
N LYS A 34 -5.39 -0.68 -30.51
CA LYS A 34 -5.78 0.45 -29.64
C LYS A 34 -4.74 1.57 -29.67
N LEU A 35 -3.45 1.21 -29.73
CA LEU A 35 -2.37 2.18 -29.87
C LEU A 35 -2.47 2.92 -31.21
N MET A 36 -2.76 2.19 -32.30
CA MET A 36 -2.98 2.77 -33.63
C MET A 36 -4.20 3.68 -33.66
N GLU A 37 -5.30 3.29 -33.03
CA GLU A 37 -6.48 4.14 -32.90
C GLU A 37 -6.17 5.44 -32.13
N LYS A 38 -5.37 5.36 -31.06
CA LYS A 38 -4.93 6.54 -30.29
C LYS A 38 -4.10 7.50 -31.16
N TYR A 39 -3.14 6.98 -31.94
CA TYR A 39 -2.34 7.81 -32.84
C TYR A 39 -3.16 8.39 -33.99
N LYS A 40 -4.15 7.66 -34.50
CA LYS A 40 -5.11 8.15 -35.49
C LYS A 40 -5.97 9.31 -34.95
N LYS A 41 -6.45 9.18 -33.69
CA LYS A 41 -7.27 10.21 -33.02
C LYS A 41 -6.48 11.47 -32.65
N ASN A 42 -5.20 11.34 -32.25
CA ASN A 42 -4.36 12.47 -31.88
C ASN A 42 -2.96 12.37 -32.51
N LYS A 43 -2.76 13.14 -33.59
CA LYS A 43 -1.50 13.22 -34.34
C LYS A 43 -0.31 13.74 -33.51
N LYS A 44 -0.55 14.49 -32.42
CA LYS A 44 0.52 14.97 -31.52
C LYS A 44 0.90 13.97 -30.42
N SER A 45 0.18 12.84 -30.30
CA SER A 45 0.41 11.88 -29.21
C SER A 45 1.83 11.31 -29.20
N VAL A 46 2.40 10.97 -30.37
CA VAL A 46 3.78 10.45 -30.47
C VAL A 46 4.80 11.54 -30.11
N GLN A 47 4.54 12.78 -30.50
CA GLN A 47 5.42 13.92 -30.18
C GLN A 47 5.46 14.19 -28.67
N HIS A 48 4.31 14.20 -28.00
CA HIS A 48 4.25 14.34 -26.55
C HIS A 48 4.95 13.19 -25.83
N GLN A 49 4.85 11.97 -26.35
CA GLN A 49 5.52 10.80 -25.79
C GLN A 49 7.04 10.90 -25.90
N VAL A 50 7.56 11.30 -27.06
CA VAL A 50 9.01 11.57 -27.23
C VAL A 50 9.49 12.65 -26.29
N PHE A 51 8.71 13.73 -26.12
CA PHE A 51 9.05 14.80 -25.18
C PHE A 51 9.07 14.30 -23.73
N ALA A 52 8.07 13.52 -23.31
CA ALA A 52 8.03 12.94 -21.97
C ALA A 52 9.20 11.99 -21.71
N LEU A 53 9.56 11.13 -22.66
CA LEU A 53 10.73 10.25 -22.56
C LEU A 53 12.01 11.06 -22.32
N LYS A 54 12.22 12.14 -23.07
CA LYS A 54 13.39 13.01 -22.90
C LYS A 54 13.47 13.64 -21.51
N ILE A 55 12.34 14.07 -20.95
CA ILE A 55 12.28 14.60 -19.57
C ILE A 55 12.65 13.50 -18.56
N VAL A 56 12.08 12.31 -18.69
CA VAL A 56 12.40 11.18 -17.80
C VAL A 56 13.88 10.83 -17.87
N TYR A 57 14.44 10.78 -19.08
CA TYR A 57 15.85 10.47 -19.32
C TYR A 57 16.76 11.52 -18.68
N ALA A 58 16.38 12.79 -18.80
CA ALA A 58 17.08 13.91 -18.18
C ALA A 58 17.10 13.83 -16.65
N ILE A 59 15.92 13.63 -16.04
CA ILE A 59 15.78 13.56 -14.58
C ILE A 59 16.58 12.39 -14.00
N LEU A 60 16.47 11.20 -14.59
CA LEU A 60 17.16 10.00 -14.10
C LEU A 60 18.69 10.17 -14.10
N ILE A 61 19.24 10.74 -15.16
CA ILE A 61 20.69 10.95 -15.29
C ILE A 61 21.18 12.06 -14.36
N LEU A 62 20.38 13.11 -14.15
CA LEU A 62 20.73 14.21 -13.24
C LEU A 62 20.98 13.70 -11.80
N PHE A 63 20.18 12.72 -11.33
CA PHE A 63 20.36 12.12 -10.00
C PHE A 63 21.70 11.39 -9.83
N VAL A 64 22.24 10.80 -10.90
CA VAL A 64 23.51 10.04 -10.86
C VAL A 64 24.69 10.94 -10.47
N ILE A 65 24.55 12.25 -10.66
CA ILE A 65 25.61 13.24 -10.42
C ILE A 65 25.86 13.50 -8.92
N VAL A 66 25.00 12.98 -8.04
CA VAL A 66 25.24 13.06 -6.60
C VAL A 66 26.54 12.33 -6.20
N VAL A 67 26.84 11.17 -6.82
CA VAL A 67 28.06 10.39 -6.52
C VAL A 67 29.35 11.20 -6.70
N PRO A 68 29.61 11.85 -7.86
CA PRO A 68 30.84 12.63 -8.02
C PRO A 68 30.92 13.84 -7.09
N ILE A 69 29.81 14.44 -6.64
CA ILE A 69 29.84 15.52 -5.64
C ILE A 69 30.46 15.00 -4.34
N PHE A 70 29.91 13.92 -3.78
CA PHE A 70 30.44 13.32 -2.55
C PHE A 70 31.87 12.80 -2.71
N THR A 71 32.20 12.28 -3.90
CA THR A 71 33.56 11.81 -4.20
C THR A 71 34.58 12.95 -4.15
N ILE A 72 34.27 14.10 -4.76
CA ILE A 72 35.19 15.26 -4.75
C ILE A 72 35.39 15.79 -3.33
N LEU A 73 34.30 15.96 -2.59
CA LEU A 73 34.35 16.44 -1.20
C LEU A 73 35.21 15.52 -0.34
N GLN A 74 34.99 14.19 -0.43
CA GLN A 74 35.79 13.22 0.30
C GLN A 74 37.27 13.25 -0.11
N VAL A 75 37.58 13.35 -1.40
CA VAL A 75 38.97 13.44 -1.90
C VAL A 75 39.65 14.70 -1.37
N LEU A 76 38.96 15.84 -1.39
CA LEU A 76 39.49 17.11 -0.87
C LEU A 76 39.76 17.06 0.63
N GLU A 77 38.85 16.50 1.42
CA GLU A 77 39.00 16.33 2.87
C GLU A 77 40.08 15.30 3.25
N SER A 78 40.36 14.34 2.37
CA SER A 78 41.36 13.28 2.62
C SER A 78 42.80 13.76 2.42
N PHE A 79 43.04 14.90 1.77
CA PHE A 79 44.39 15.43 1.60
C PHE A 79 44.96 15.87 2.95
N GLY A 80 46.15 15.36 3.30
CA GLY A 80 46.82 15.65 4.58
C GLY A 80 46.52 14.65 5.69
N THR A 81 45.48 13.82 5.55
CA THR A 81 45.12 12.75 6.50
C THR A 81 45.47 11.36 5.96
N LEU A 82 45.29 11.13 4.66
CA LEU A 82 45.51 9.83 4.02
C LEU A 82 46.69 9.84 3.02
N PRO A 83 47.36 8.69 2.78
CA PRO A 83 48.37 8.58 1.74
C PRO A 83 47.79 8.86 0.35
N ALA A 84 48.54 9.57 -0.51
CA ALA A 84 48.11 9.92 -1.87
C ALA A 84 47.71 8.70 -2.73
N LYS A 85 48.31 7.53 -2.46
CA LYS A 85 47.98 6.26 -3.12
C LYS A 85 46.57 5.76 -2.82
N THR A 86 46.12 5.95 -1.57
CA THR A 86 44.78 5.60 -1.10
C THR A 86 43.76 6.58 -1.67
N ILE A 87 44.07 7.87 -1.65
CA ILE A 87 43.22 8.92 -2.24
C ILE A 87 43.01 8.67 -3.73
N PHE A 88 44.09 8.32 -4.46
CA PHE A 88 44.04 8.00 -5.87
C PHE A 88 43.14 6.79 -6.18
N PHE A 89 43.29 5.70 -5.42
CA PHE A 89 42.46 4.50 -5.60
C PHE A 89 40.99 4.79 -5.30
N GLY A 90 40.71 5.42 -4.14
CA GLY A 90 39.36 5.76 -3.71
C GLY A 90 38.64 6.66 -4.71
N GLY A 91 39.29 7.75 -5.13
CA GLY A 91 38.75 8.65 -6.15
C GLY A 91 38.50 7.94 -7.48
N SER A 92 39.47 7.15 -7.96
CA SER A 92 39.35 6.37 -9.21
C SER A 92 38.18 5.38 -9.16
N LEU A 93 37.98 4.73 -8.01
CA LEU A 93 36.91 3.76 -7.80
C LEU A 93 35.53 4.43 -7.90
N PHE A 94 35.29 5.50 -7.14
CA PHE A 94 33.95 6.12 -7.07
C PHE A 94 33.59 6.95 -8.30
N PHE A 95 34.56 7.64 -8.92
CA PHE A 95 34.34 8.21 -10.26
C PHE A 95 34.10 7.10 -11.30
N GLY A 96 34.74 5.94 -11.16
CA GLY A 96 34.48 4.77 -11.99
C GLY A 96 33.05 4.24 -11.81
N VAL A 97 32.56 4.15 -10.57
CA VAL A 97 31.17 3.78 -10.24
C VAL A 97 30.18 4.77 -10.85
N PHE A 98 30.48 6.07 -10.81
CA PHE A 98 29.67 7.10 -11.48
C PHE A 98 29.55 6.84 -12.99
N PHE A 99 30.66 6.66 -13.71
CA PHE A 99 30.62 6.38 -15.15
C PHE A 99 29.94 5.06 -15.50
N LEU A 100 30.15 4.01 -14.68
CA LEU A 100 29.46 2.73 -14.85
C LEU A 100 27.95 2.87 -14.68
N THR A 101 27.51 3.60 -13.67
CA THR A 101 26.10 3.86 -13.40
C THR A 101 25.45 4.65 -14.54
N GLN A 102 26.14 5.68 -15.06
CA GLN A 102 25.70 6.42 -16.25
C GLN A 102 25.57 5.51 -17.48
N PHE A 103 26.55 4.62 -17.70
CA PHE A 103 26.51 3.65 -18.80
C PHE A 103 25.28 2.75 -18.71
N ILE A 104 25.02 2.18 -17.53
CA ILE A 104 23.88 1.30 -17.31
C ILE A 104 22.57 2.07 -17.58
N TYR A 105 22.38 3.27 -17.03
CA TYR A 105 21.17 4.06 -17.29
C TYR A 105 20.98 4.41 -18.76
N LEU A 106 22.03 4.84 -19.48
CA LEU A 106 21.92 5.12 -20.91
C LEU A 106 21.58 3.87 -21.74
N LEU A 107 22.15 2.72 -21.36
CA LEU A 107 21.83 1.45 -21.98
C LEU A 107 20.34 1.14 -21.78
N LEU A 108 19.84 1.28 -20.55
CA LEU A 108 18.44 1.02 -20.23
C LEU A 108 17.50 1.90 -21.08
N LEU A 109 17.72 3.21 -21.05
CA LEU A 109 16.83 4.18 -21.69
C LEU A 109 16.82 4.07 -23.22
N GLY A 110 17.94 3.70 -23.84
CA GLY A 110 18.08 3.67 -25.30
C GLY A 110 17.85 2.31 -25.96
N MET A 111 18.07 1.19 -25.25
CA MET A 111 18.15 -0.14 -25.87
C MET A 111 16.90 -0.51 -26.66
N PHE A 112 15.71 -0.21 -26.14
CA PHE A 112 14.44 -0.57 -26.75
C PHE A 112 14.18 0.18 -28.07
N ASN A 113 14.28 1.50 -28.03
CA ASN A 113 14.08 2.36 -29.21
C ASN A 113 15.14 2.06 -30.27
N ILE A 114 16.40 1.92 -29.87
CA ILE A 114 17.50 1.69 -30.82
C ILE A 114 17.39 0.28 -31.41
N SER A 115 16.98 -0.74 -30.63
CA SER A 115 16.72 -2.07 -31.15
C SER A 115 15.59 -2.09 -32.19
N ALA A 116 14.53 -1.30 -31.96
CA ALA A 116 13.46 -1.10 -32.94
C ALA A 116 13.92 -0.31 -34.18
N MET A 117 14.95 0.51 -34.06
CA MET A 117 15.57 1.14 -35.24
C MET A 117 16.35 0.14 -36.11
N MET A 118 17.01 -0.82 -35.46
CA MET A 118 17.86 -1.82 -36.14
C MET A 118 17.08 -2.81 -37.02
N THR A 119 15.75 -2.79 -36.94
CA THR A 119 14.82 -3.53 -37.81
C THR A 119 14.86 -3.04 -39.26
N GLY A 120 15.19 -1.75 -39.46
CA GLY A 120 15.16 -1.08 -40.75
C GLY A 120 13.76 -0.67 -41.23
N GLU A 121 12.67 -0.98 -40.52
CA GLU A 121 11.31 -0.62 -40.98
C GLU A 121 11.12 0.90 -41.05
N ALA A 122 11.52 1.64 -40.01
CA ALA A 122 11.53 3.11 -39.98
C ALA A 122 12.36 3.76 -41.12
N PHE A 123 13.24 3.00 -41.79
CA PHE A 123 14.10 3.49 -42.87
C PHE A 123 13.63 3.06 -44.27
N LYS A 124 12.64 2.17 -44.39
CA LYS A 124 12.09 1.70 -45.68
C LYS A 124 11.69 2.85 -46.61
N TRP A 125 11.02 3.87 -46.08
CA TRP A 125 10.63 5.04 -46.88
C TRP A 125 11.84 5.86 -47.35
N TYR A 126 12.87 5.99 -46.53
CA TYR A 126 14.10 6.71 -46.90
C TYR A 126 14.93 5.98 -47.96
N GLU A 127 14.82 4.66 -48.06
CA GLU A 127 15.43 3.86 -49.16
C GLU A 127 14.82 4.23 -50.53
N THR A 128 13.57 4.72 -50.58
CA THR A 128 12.92 5.17 -51.83
C THR A 128 13.37 6.55 -52.30
N LEU A 129 14.05 7.32 -51.45
CA LEU A 129 14.54 8.66 -51.77
C LEU A 129 15.97 8.61 -52.37
N PRO A 130 16.38 9.59 -53.18
CA PRO A 130 17.73 9.66 -53.75
C PRO A 130 18.79 10.08 -52.69
N ILE A 131 18.93 9.28 -51.63
CA ILE A 131 19.89 9.47 -50.52
C ILE A 131 20.90 8.32 -50.57
N SER A 132 22.20 8.63 -50.54
CA SER A 132 23.24 7.59 -50.56
C SER A 132 23.22 6.72 -49.29
N LYS A 133 23.55 5.43 -49.42
CA LYS A 133 23.60 4.48 -48.28
C LYS A 133 24.46 4.96 -47.12
N ARG A 134 25.63 5.55 -47.42
CA ARG A 134 26.53 6.15 -46.41
C ARG A 134 25.88 7.33 -45.67
N ARG A 135 25.01 8.10 -46.34
CA ARG A 135 24.27 9.20 -45.74
C ARG A 135 23.10 8.69 -44.88
N LEU A 136 22.46 7.58 -45.26
CA LEU A 136 21.45 6.90 -44.44
C LEU A 136 22.04 6.29 -43.17
N GLN A 137 23.23 5.68 -43.25
CA GLN A 137 23.94 5.17 -42.06
C GLN A 137 24.26 6.29 -41.06
N LYS A 138 24.72 7.45 -41.56
CA LYS A 138 24.93 8.65 -40.73
C LYS A 138 23.61 9.17 -40.15
N LEU A 139 22.51 9.10 -40.89
CA LEU A 139 21.18 9.45 -40.38
C LEU A 139 20.76 8.52 -39.23
N GLY A 140 21.02 7.22 -39.31
CA GLY A 140 20.81 6.27 -38.22
C GLY A 140 21.51 6.68 -36.93
N LEU A 141 22.80 6.98 -37.00
CA LEU A 141 23.57 7.42 -35.83
C LEU A 141 23.08 8.77 -35.26
N ILE A 142 22.76 9.74 -36.13
CA ILE A 142 22.18 11.03 -35.68
C ILE A 142 20.81 10.82 -35.03
N THR A 143 20.04 9.84 -35.49
CA THR A 143 18.76 9.48 -34.89
C THR A 143 18.92 8.89 -33.49
N VAL A 144 19.93 8.04 -33.26
CA VAL A 144 20.29 7.54 -31.92
C VAL A 144 20.63 8.70 -30.97
N ILE A 145 21.51 9.61 -31.41
CA ILE A 145 21.87 10.79 -30.62
C ILE A 145 20.64 11.64 -30.31
N ARG A 146 19.74 11.81 -31.28
CA ARG A 146 18.50 12.59 -31.09
C ARG A 146 17.48 11.91 -30.17
N ASN A 147 17.50 10.58 -30.08
CA ASN A 147 16.66 9.85 -29.13
C ASN A 147 17.12 10.10 -27.68
N LEU A 148 18.44 10.19 -27.48
CA LEU A 148 19.10 10.32 -26.19
C LEU A 148 19.63 11.73 -25.87
N ASP A 149 19.30 12.72 -26.71
CA ASP A 149 19.95 14.04 -26.68
C ASP A 149 19.86 14.74 -25.31
N ALA A 150 18.69 14.73 -24.67
CA ALA A 150 18.52 15.33 -23.34
C ALA A 150 19.43 14.68 -22.29
N ALA A 151 19.54 13.35 -22.28
CA ALA A 151 20.42 12.64 -21.36
C ALA A 151 21.91 12.90 -21.68
N ILE A 152 22.29 12.86 -22.96
CA ILE A 152 23.66 13.13 -23.40
C ILE A 152 24.10 14.54 -23.03
N ILE A 153 23.23 15.54 -23.24
CA ILE A 153 23.50 16.93 -22.90
C ILE A 153 23.74 17.07 -21.39
N ILE A 154 22.93 16.42 -20.56
CA ILE A 154 23.09 16.45 -19.10
C ILE A 154 24.40 15.77 -18.67
N ILE A 155 24.78 14.63 -19.26
CA ILE A 155 26.06 13.98 -18.95
C ILE A 155 27.24 14.90 -19.28
N ILE A 156 27.20 15.56 -20.44
CA ILE A 156 28.30 16.42 -20.92
C ILE A 156 28.37 17.74 -20.15
N ILE A 157 27.23 18.30 -19.72
CA ILE A 157 27.17 19.65 -19.14
C ILE A 157 27.15 19.62 -17.62
N SER A 158 26.33 18.78 -17.02
CA SER A 158 26.05 18.87 -15.59
C SER A 158 27.24 18.47 -14.72
N PHE A 159 28.03 17.46 -15.13
CA PHE A 159 29.24 17.07 -14.40
C PHE A 159 30.32 18.18 -14.41
N PRO A 160 30.70 18.76 -15.57
CA PRO A 160 31.64 19.88 -15.61
C PRO A 160 31.19 21.14 -14.88
N ILE A 161 29.88 21.47 -14.88
CA ILE A 161 29.35 22.60 -14.11
C ILE A 161 29.58 22.38 -12.62
N ILE A 162 29.33 21.17 -12.12
CA ILE A 162 29.52 20.84 -10.70
C ILE A 162 31.00 20.88 -10.32
N ILE A 163 31.87 20.37 -11.18
CA ILE A 163 33.32 20.51 -11.03
C ILE A 163 33.71 21.99 -10.95
N ALA A 164 33.16 22.85 -11.81
CA ALA A 164 33.43 24.28 -11.80
C ALA A 164 33.00 24.95 -10.47
N ILE A 165 31.82 24.59 -9.96
CA ILE A 165 31.28 25.14 -8.72
C ILE A 165 32.12 24.73 -7.50
N ILE A 166 32.48 23.44 -7.40
CA ILE A 166 33.16 22.89 -6.22
C ILE A 166 34.65 23.22 -6.22
N THR A 167 35.33 23.03 -7.35
CA THR A 167 36.81 23.08 -7.40
C THR A 167 37.36 24.42 -7.88
N GLN A 168 36.54 25.24 -8.56
CA GLN A 168 36.94 26.50 -9.18
C GLN A 168 38.16 26.39 -10.14
N ASN A 169 38.51 25.18 -10.58
CA ASN A 169 39.68 24.89 -11.39
C ASN A 169 39.30 24.76 -12.88
N ILE A 170 39.72 25.75 -13.69
CA ILE A 170 39.40 25.83 -15.12
C ILE A 170 39.96 24.62 -15.90
N LEU A 171 41.16 24.14 -15.56
CA LEU A 171 41.79 23.01 -16.26
C LEU A 171 41.01 21.71 -16.02
N LEU A 172 40.60 21.47 -14.77
CA LEU A 172 39.78 20.31 -14.41
C LEU A 172 38.41 20.37 -15.10
N VAL A 173 37.82 21.57 -15.23
CA VAL A 173 36.56 21.77 -15.99
C VAL A 173 36.74 21.38 -17.45
N ILE A 174 37.77 21.87 -18.14
CA ILE A 174 38.02 21.55 -19.55
C ILE A 174 38.21 20.03 -19.73
N ILE A 175 39.00 19.40 -18.87
CA ILE A 175 39.27 17.96 -18.97
C ILE A 175 38.02 17.13 -18.63
N SER A 176 37.20 17.58 -17.68
CA SER A 176 35.92 16.92 -17.38
C SER A 176 34.96 16.95 -18.57
N VAL A 177 34.93 18.03 -19.36
CA VAL A 177 34.16 18.10 -20.62
C VAL A 177 34.68 17.07 -21.62
N LEU A 178 36.00 17.03 -21.84
CA LEU A 178 36.63 16.11 -22.80
C LEU A 178 36.37 14.63 -22.42
N ILE A 179 36.52 14.29 -21.14
CA ILE A 179 36.25 12.94 -20.62
C ILE A 179 34.77 12.60 -20.77
N SER A 180 33.86 13.53 -20.48
CA SER A 180 32.42 13.30 -20.63
C SER A 180 32.03 13.04 -22.09
N VAL A 181 32.61 13.79 -23.03
CA VAL A 181 32.42 13.58 -24.47
C VAL A 181 32.97 12.20 -24.90
N LEU A 182 34.17 11.85 -24.48
CA LEU A 182 34.79 10.55 -24.77
C LEU A 182 33.92 9.39 -24.25
N ASN A 183 33.46 9.48 -23.01
CA ASN A 183 32.58 8.49 -22.38
C ASN A 183 31.25 8.36 -23.12
N VAL A 184 30.62 9.47 -23.52
CA VAL A 184 29.39 9.43 -24.32
C VAL A 184 29.61 8.72 -25.65
N ILE A 185 30.71 9.01 -26.37
CA ILE A 185 31.02 8.35 -27.64
C ILE A 185 31.18 6.84 -27.44
N PHE A 186 31.93 6.44 -26.41
CA PHE A 186 32.14 5.05 -26.05
C PHE A 186 30.81 4.34 -25.74
N VAL A 187 30.00 4.91 -24.85
CA VAL A 187 28.73 4.34 -24.38
C VAL A 187 27.69 4.24 -25.50
N VAL A 188 27.51 5.31 -26.29
CA VAL A 188 26.56 5.29 -27.42
C VAL A 188 26.96 4.26 -28.47
N SER A 189 28.27 4.12 -28.74
CA SER A 189 28.76 3.12 -29.68
C SER A 189 28.50 1.70 -29.19
N LEU A 190 28.75 1.43 -27.90
CA LEU A 190 28.47 0.13 -27.30
C LEU A 190 26.97 -0.19 -27.29
N LEU A 191 26.13 0.80 -26.96
CA LEU A 191 24.67 0.69 -26.99
C LEU A 191 24.16 0.30 -28.38
N VAL A 192 24.69 0.90 -29.44
CA VAL A 192 24.34 0.55 -30.83
C VAL A 192 24.66 -0.92 -31.13
N LEU A 193 25.83 -1.41 -30.72
CA LEU A 193 26.24 -2.80 -30.96
C LEU A 193 25.39 -3.80 -30.17
N ILE A 194 25.05 -3.47 -28.91
CA ILE A 194 24.16 -4.28 -28.08
C ILE A 194 22.76 -4.29 -28.70
N ALA A 195 22.23 -3.11 -29.07
CA ALA A 195 20.91 -2.97 -29.68
C ALA A 195 20.79 -3.73 -31.01
N GLU A 196 21.84 -3.80 -31.82
CA GLU A 196 21.86 -4.62 -33.04
C GLU A 196 21.65 -6.11 -32.71
N LYS A 197 22.40 -6.65 -31.73
CA LYS A 197 22.27 -8.04 -31.30
C LYS A 197 20.89 -8.32 -30.70
N MET A 198 20.37 -7.38 -29.90
CA MET A 198 19.05 -7.44 -29.30
C MET A 198 17.92 -7.44 -30.32
N SER A 199 18.05 -6.62 -31.37
CA SER A 199 17.07 -6.56 -32.46
C SER A 199 16.87 -7.92 -33.11
N ARG A 200 17.94 -8.69 -33.34
CA ARG A 200 17.85 -10.06 -33.87
C ARG A 200 17.11 -11.04 -32.93
N ILE A 201 17.16 -10.81 -31.62
CA ILE A 201 16.46 -11.66 -30.63
C ILE A 201 14.97 -11.32 -30.54
N PHE A 202 14.64 -10.02 -30.62
CA PHE A 202 13.26 -9.55 -30.63
C PHE A 202 12.57 -9.80 -31.97
N MET A 203 13.31 -9.75 -33.08
CA MET A 203 12.79 -9.92 -34.45
C MET A 203 13.02 -11.29 -35.08
N GLY A 204 13.85 -12.16 -34.51
CA GLY A 204 14.20 -13.48 -35.05
C GLY A 204 12.96 -14.35 -35.21
N ASP A 205 12.30 -14.13 -36.35
CA ASP A 205 11.06 -14.64 -36.89
C ASP A 205 9.85 -14.82 -35.98
N GLN A 206 8.70 -14.84 -36.66
CA GLN A 206 7.43 -15.43 -36.25
C GLN A 206 7.55 -16.94 -35.93
N VAL A 207 8.72 -17.43 -35.54
CA VAL A 207 8.95 -18.80 -35.10
C VAL A 207 8.64 -18.86 -33.61
N SER A 208 7.46 -19.42 -33.31
CA SER A 208 6.96 -19.77 -32.00
C SER A 208 7.78 -20.87 -31.30
N SER A 209 9.11 -20.80 -31.30
CA SER A 209 9.94 -21.78 -30.59
C SER A 209 10.07 -21.43 -29.11
N LYS A 210 9.98 -22.44 -28.24
CA LYS A 210 10.19 -22.29 -26.80
C LYS A 210 11.54 -21.65 -26.46
N LYS A 211 12.58 -21.91 -27.28
CA LYS A 211 13.93 -21.35 -27.10
C LYS A 211 13.96 -19.82 -27.25
N ALA A 212 13.28 -19.28 -28.26
CA ALA A 212 13.21 -17.82 -28.47
C ALA A 212 12.50 -17.10 -27.31
N THR A 213 11.42 -17.68 -26.79
CA THR A 213 10.71 -17.14 -25.60
C THR A 213 11.60 -17.15 -24.36
N ILE A 214 12.37 -18.22 -24.12
CA ILE A 214 13.31 -18.29 -22.99
C ILE A 214 14.40 -17.22 -23.11
N VAL A 215 15.01 -17.05 -24.29
CA VAL A 215 16.05 -16.03 -24.50
C VAL A 215 15.49 -14.62 -24.28
N ARG A 216 14.26 -14.34 -24.73
CA ARG A 216 13.59 -13.05 -24.45
C ARG A 216 13.36 -12.84 -22.95
N ILE A 217 12.84 -13.85 -22.24
CA ILE A 217 12.61 -13.76 -20.79
C ILE A 217 13.92 -13.52 -20.04
N VAL A 218 14.98 -14.28 -20.34
CA VAL A 218 16.30 -14.13 -19.70
C VAL A 218 16.86 -12.74 -19.95
N THR A 219 16.81 -12.26 -21.20
CA THR A 219 17.38 -10.95 -21.51
C THR A 219 16.60 -9.80 -20.88
N MET A 220 15.28 -9.95 -20.77
CA MET A 220 14.42 -9.01 -20.03
C MET A 220 14.71 -9.00 -18.54
N LEU A 221 14.93 -10.17 -17.96
CA LEU A 221 15.34 -10.32 -16.57
C LEU A 221 16.70 -9.66 -16.34
N SER A 222 17.68 -9.89 -17.23
CA SER A 222 19.01 -9.26 -17.16
C SER A 222 18.94 -7.74 -17.27
N TYR A 223 18.12 -7.20 -18.18
CA TYR A 223 17.89 -5.76 -18.29
C TYR A 223 17.33 -5.17 -17.00
N PHE A 224 16.37 -5.86 -16.40
CA PHE A 224 15.76 -5.42 -15.15
C PHE A 224 16.74 -5.49 -13.97
N ILE A 225 17.48 -6.60 -13.84
CA ILE A 225 18.54 -6.74 -12.85
C ILE A 225 19.56 -5.62 -13.01
N ALA A 226 19.95 -5.26 -14.24
CA ALA A 226 20.87 -4.15 -14.50
C ALA A 226 20.31 -2.79 -14.01
N ALA A 227 19.02 -2.53 -14.26
CA ALA A 227 18.34 -1.33 -13.75
C ALA A 227 18.33 -1.24 -12.23
N MET A 228 17.99 -2.34 -11.56
CA MET A 228 18.00 -2.39 -10.11
C MET A 228 19.39 -2.28 -9.54
N SER A 229 20.37 -3.01 -10.10
CA SER A 229 21.75 -2.97 -9.64
C SER A 229 22.33 -1.56 -9.76
N ALA A 230 21.99 -0.81 -10.81
CA ALA A 230 22.42 0.58 -10.93
C ALA A 230 21.89 1.46 -9.79
N SER A 231 20.63 1.30 -9.40
CA SER A 231 20.06 2.03 -8.26
C SER A 231 20.68 1.61 -6.91
N ILE A 232 20.95 0.31 -6.73
CA ILE A 232 21.60 -0.22 -5.51
C ILE A 232 23.05 0.27 -5.41
N ILE A 233 23.83 0.11 -6.48
CA ILE A 233 25.23 0.55 -6.55
C ILE A 233 25.31 2.05 -6.29
N PHE A 234 24.40 2.83 -6.85
CA PHE A 234 24.31 4.27 -6.61
C PHE A 234 24.07 4.61 -5.13
N GLN A 235 23.07 3.98 -4.49
CA GLN A 235 22.76 4.25 -3.08
C GLN A 235 23.87 3.76 -2.14
N TRP A 236 24.38 2.57 -2.39
CA TRP A 236 25.52 2.00 -1.65
C TRP A 236 26.74 2.90 -1.76
N ALA A 237 27.07 3.39 -2.97
CA ALA A 237 28.21 4.26 -3.17
C ALA A 237 28.11 5.52 -2.30
N ILE A 238 26.95 6.21 -2.29
CA ILE A 238 26.77 7.42 -1.48
C ILE A 238 27.01 7.15 0.01
N ASN A 239 26.47 6.05 0.53
CA ASN A 239 26.56 5.73 1.96
C ASN A 239 27.94 5.18 2.36
N ALA A 240 28.64 4.50 1.45
CA ALA A 240 29.88 3.79 1.76
C ALA A 240 31.16 4.59 1.44
N ILE A 241 31.08 5.76 0.77
CA ILE A 241 32.26 6.55 0.37
C ILE A 241 33.20 6.79 1.55
N ASN A 242 32.71 7.32 2.67
CA ASN A 242 33.56 7.65 3.81
C ASN A 242 34.19 6.40 4.45
N ASP A 243 33.36 5.38 4.75
CA ASP A 243 33.79 4.14 5.39
C ASP A 243 34.82 3.37 4.54
N ILE A 244 34.67 3.39 3.22
CA ILE A 244 35.61 2.76 2.28
C ILE A 244 36.93 3.52 2.26
N PHE A 245 36.95 4.86 2.27
CA PHE A 245 38.21 5.61 2.33
C PHE A 245 38.99 5.31 3.62
N ILE A 246 38.30 5.21 4.75
CA ILE A 246 38.89 4.82 6.05
C ILE A 246 39.42 3.38 5.99
N SER A 247 38.64 2.45 5.46
CA SER A 247 39.02 1.03 5.34
C SER A 247 40.22 0.83 4.40
N LEU A 248 40.25 1.55 3.28
CA LEU A 248 41.35 1.53 2.32
C LEU A 248 42.65 2.09 2.90
N ALA A 249 42.56 3.05 3.82
CA ALA A 249 43.72 3.57 4.54
C ALA A 249 44.39 2.47 5.37
N ALA A 250 43.60 1.60 6.01
CA ALA A 250 44.11 0.48 6.81
C ALA A 250 44.75 -0.62 5.97
N MET A 251 44.36 -0.79 4.70
CA MET A 251 44.83 -1.88 3.82
C MET A 251 46.17 -1.62 3.12
N ASN A 252 46.71 -0.39 3.17
CA ASN A 252 47.95 0.03 2.50
C ASN A 252 48.09 -0.50 1.05
N ILE A 253 47.34 0.10 0.12
CA ILE A 253 47.16 -0.37 -1.26
C ILE A 253 48.51 -0.44 -2.02
N PRO A 254 48.90 -1.61 -2.56
CA PRO A 254 50.10 -1.75 -3.37
C PRO A 254 50.05 -0.96 -4.69
N ASP A 255 51.21 -0.47 -5.17
CA ASP A 255 51.30 0.30 -6.42
C ASP A 255 50.82 -0.47 -7.66
N ILE A 256 51.01 -1.79 -7.67
CA ILE A 256 50.54 -2.66 -8.75
C ILE A 256 49.02 -2.62 -8.90
N VAL A 257 48.27 -2.48 -7.81
CA VAL A 257 46.80 -2.44 -7.82
C VAL A 257 46.32 -1.14 -8.47
N ASN A 258 46.95 -0.01 -8.11
CA ASN A 258 46.68 1.29 -8.73
C ASN A 258 47.01 1.29 -10.23
N PHE A 259 48.12 0.66 -10.61
CA PHE A 259 48.49 0.50 -12.01
C PHE A 259 47.45 -0.32 -12.79
N ILE A 260 47.05 -1.48 -12.26
CA ILE A 260 46.02 -2.33 -12.88
C ILE A 260 44.69 -1.57 -13.03
N LEU A 261 44.26 -0.84 -12.00
CA LEU A 261 43.01 -0.07 -12.03
C LEU A 261 43.02 0.97 -13.16
N THR A 262 44.14 1.68 -13.35
CA THR A 262 44.27 2.67 -14.43
C THR A 262 44.32 2.08 -15.84
N LEU A 263 44.74 0.82 -15.98
CA LEU A 263 44.79 0.16 -17.28
C LEU A 263 43.42 -0.32 -17.77
N ILE A 264 42.41 -0.40 -16.90
CA ILE A 264 41.04 -0.73 -17.29
C ILE A 264 40.44 0.49 -18.03
N PRO A 265 40.27 0.44 -19.37
CA PRO A 265 39.98 1.64 -20.15
C PRO A 265 38.64 2.30 -19.81
N PHE A 266 37.63 1.50 -19.45
CA PHE A 266 36.34 1.99 -18.96
C PHE A 266 35.87 1.08 -17.81
N PRO A 267 35.40 1.63 -16.67
CA PRO A 267 35.19 3.05 -16.36
C PRO A 267 36.36 3.75 -15.66
N PHE A 268 37.44 3.04 -15.32
CA PHE A 268 38.41 3.51 -14.32
C PHE A 268 39.52 4.43 -14.87
N ALA A 269 40.04 4.22 -16.08
CA ALA A 269 41.06 5.11 -16.65
C ALA A 269 40.67 6.62 -16.67
N PRO A 270 39.48 7.03 -17.18
CA PRO A 270 39.06 8.43 -17.12
C PRO A 270 38.79 8.91 -15.68
N ALA A 271 38.36 8.02 -14.79
CA ALA A 271 38.15 8.31 -13.38
C ALA A 271 39.45 8.61 -12.63
N SER A 272 40.51 7.86 -12.94
CA SER A 272 41.86 8.10 -12.42
C SER A 272 42.43 9.42 -12.90
N LEU A 273 42.24 9.77 -14.17
CA LEU A 273 42.69 11.06 -14.69
C LEU A 273 41.99 12.24 -13.99
N LEU A 274 40.68 12.13 -13.74
CA LEU A 274 39.94 13.14 -12.97
C LEU A 274 40.48 13.30 -11.55
N THR A 275 40.79 12.19 -10.89
CA THR A 275 41.31 12.20 -9.52
C THR A 275 42.67 12.89 -9.43
N LEU A 276 43.58 12.65 -10.40
CA LEU A 276 44.89 13.31 -10.46
C LEU A 276 44.80 14.83 -10.62
N LEU A 277 43.78 15.30 -11.32
CA LEU A 277 43.62 16.71 -11.66
C LEU A 277 42.94 17.54 -10.56
N ILE A 278 42.43 16.90 -9.49
CA ILE A 278 41.89 17.59 -8.33
C ILE A 278 43.01 18.33 -7.59
N ASP A 279 44.14 17.66 -7.32
CA ASP A 279 45.38 18.29 -6.83
C ASP A 279 46.62 17.65 -7.50
N PRO A 280 47.10 18.22 -8.62
CA PRO A 280 48.20 17.65 -9.38
C PRO A 280 49.51 17.48 -8.62
N THR A 281 49.73 18.26 -7.57
CA THR A 281 51.02 18.35 -6.86
C THR A 281 51.27 17.18 -5.90
N LYS A 282 50.21 16.43 -5.54
CA LYS A 282 50.25 15.39 -4.51
C LYS A 282 50.50 13.98 -5.06
N PHE A 283 50.49 13.80 -6.39
CA PHE A 283 50.58 12.47 -7.01
C PHE A 283 51.93 12.23 -7.69
N SER A 284 52.40 10.99 -7.64
CA SER A 284 53.68 10.59 -8.25
C SER A 284 53.62 10.54 -9.78
N SER A 285 54.78 10.70 -10.44
CA SER A 285 54.90 10.64 -11.91
C SER A 285 54.42 9.30 -12.50
N ASN A 286 54.61 8.18 -11.79
CA ASN A 286 54.17 6.86 -12.24
C ASN A 286 52.63 6.78 -12.39
N MET A 287 51.88 7.44 -11.51
CA MET A 287 50.41 7.47 -11.55
C MET A 287 49.90 8.34 -12.70
N TRP A 288 50.60 9.43 -13.00
CA TRP A 288 50.33 10.26 -14.18
C TRP A 288 50.52 9.50 -15.48
N ILE A 289 51.65 8.78 -15.61
CA ILE A 289 51.95 7.97 -16.79
C ILE A 289 50.85 6.90 -16.98
N SER A 290 50.48 6.18 -15.92
CA SER A 290 49.49 5.10 -16.02
C SER A 290 48.08 5.63 -16.34
N GLY A 291 47.66 6.75 -15.74
CA GLY A 291 46.37 7.39 -16.02
C GLY A 291 46.26 7.94 -17.46
N LEU A 292 47.34 8.54 -17.99
CA LEU A 292 47.39 9.02 -19.36
C LEU A 292 47.40 7.88 -20.37
N ILE A 293 48.17 6.81 -20.13
CA ILE A 293 48.18 5.61 -20.98
C ILE A 293 46.79 4.97 -21.01
N GLY A 294 46.17 4.75 -19.86
CA GLY A 294 44.82 4.17 -19.76
C GLY A 294 43.78 5.00 -20.54
N THR A 295 43.81 6.32 -20.38
CA THR A 295 42.90 7.23 -21.10
C THR A 295 43.19 7.23 -22.62
N GLY A 296 44.47 7.12 -23.00
CA GLY A 296 44.89 6.93 -24.40
C GLY A 296 44.31 5.66 -25.02
N VAL A 297 44.37 4.53 -24.29
CA VAL A 297 43.77 3.26 -24.71
C VAL A 297 42.25 3.39 -24.86
N LEU A 298 41.57 4.12 -23.95
CA LEU A 298 40.13 4.39 -24.07
C LEU A 298 39.81 5.19 -25.34
N MET A 299 40.60 6.21 -25.71
CA MET A 299 40.40 6.98 -26.94
C MET A 299 40.50 6.10 -28.20
N VAL A 300 41.51 5.23 -28.26
CA VAL A 300 41.69 4.29 -29.36
C VAL A 300 40.52 3.31 -29.42
N LEU A 301 40.13 2.74 -28.28
CA LEU A 301 39.00 1.80 -28.19
C LEU A 301 37.67 2.46 -28.59
N ALA A 302 37.42 3.69 -28.14
CA ALA A 302 36.24 4.47 -28.50
C ALA A 302 36.18 4.74 -30.01
N TYR A 303 37.31 5.04 -30.65
CA TYR A 303 37.40 5.20 -32.11
C TYR A 303 37.06 3.90 -32.86
N PHE A 304 37.61 2.76 -32.44
CA PHE A 304 37.29 1.46 -33.04
C PHE A 304 35.81 1.09 -32.85
N LEU A 305 35.28 1.27 -31.65
CA LEU A 305 33.87 1.00 -31.36
C LEU A 305 32.93 1.90 -32.15
N TYR A 306 33.26 3.18 -32.29
CA TYR A 306 32.50 4.11 -33.11
C TYR A 306 32.43 3.64 -34.57
N ASN A 307 33.57 3.26 -35.17
CA ASN A 307 33.60 2.75 -36.54
C ASN A 307 32.79 1.46 -36.69
N LYS A 308 32.86 0.56 -35.71
CA LYS A 308 32.06 -0.67 -35.68
C LYS A 308 30.56 -0.38 -35.55
N ALA A 309 30.17 0.56 -34.69
CA ALA A 309 28.79 1.01 -34.53
C ALA A 309 28.24 1.62 -35.82
N VAL A 310 29.03 2.44 -36.53
CA VAL A 310 28.66 2.97 -37.85
C VAL A 310 28.52 1.86 -38.89
N SER A 311 29.39 0.85 -38.89
CA SER A 311 29.25 -0.31 -39.79
C SER A 311 27.99 -1.12 -39.48
N SER A 312 27.60 -1.22 -38.22
CA SER A 312 26.40 -1.93 -37.76
C SER A 312 25.11 -1.28 -38.27
N MET A 313 25.12 0.05 -38.49
CA MET A 313 24.02 0.78 -39.15
C MET A 313 23.78 0.35 -40.60
N LYS A 314 24.63 -0.49 -41.21
CA LYS A 314 24.32 -1.14 -42.50
C LYS A 314 23.04 -1.96 -42.41
N MET A 315 22.77 -2.63 -41.28
CA MET A 315 21.55 -3.42 -41.11
C MET A 315 20.27 -2.60 -41.27
N VAL A 316 20.26 -1.36 -40.76
CA VAL A 316 19.14 -0.41 -40.88
C VAL A 316 18.78 -0.11 -42.34
N THR A 317 19.72 -0.29 -43.28
CA THR A 317 19.58 0.00 -44.72
C THR A 317 19.42 -1.26 -45.59
N ILE A 318 19.33 -2.45 -44.99
CA ILE A 318 19.27 -3.76 -45.68
C ILE A 318 17.87 -4.39 -45.55
N SER A 319 16.84 -3.62 -45.17
CA SER A 319 15.46 -4.14 -45.02
C SER A 319 14.91 -4.76 -46.31
N SER A 320 15.38 -4.29 -47.47
CA SER A 320 14.99 -4.79 -48.80
C SER A 320 15.61 -6.14 -49.21
N ALA A 321 16.66 -6.63 -48.53
CA ALA A 321 17.28 -7.92 -48.87
C ALA A 321 16.60 -9.14 -48.20
N ALA A 322 15.96 -8.94 -47.05
CA ALA A 322 15.22 -10.00 -46.35
C ALA A 322 13.88 -10.34 -47.03
N GLU A 323 13.15 -9.33 -47.52
CA GLU A 323 11.92 -9.54 -48.32
C GLU A 323 12.18 -10.34 -49.61
N LYS A 324 13.41 -10.29 -50.16
CA LYS A 324 13.80 -11.04 -51.36
C LYS A 324 14.04 -12.53 -51.11
N LYS A 325 14.44 -12.93 -49.90
CA LYS A 325 14.56 -14.36 -49.50
C LYS A 325 13.21 -14.97 -49.09
N VAL A 326 12.33 -14.19 -48.47
CA VAL A 326 11.00 -14.65 -48.03
C VAL A 326 10.07 -14.95 -49.21
N LYS A 327 10.21 -14.24 -50.35
CA LYS A 327 9.46 -14.57 -51.58
C LYS A 327 9.90 -15.88 -52.23
N THR A 328 11.09 -16.40 -51.93
CA THR A 328 11.60 -17.65 -52.54
C THR A 328 11.24 -18.90 -51.73
N GLU A 329 10.87 -18.75 -50.47
CA GLU A 329 10.46 -19.87 -49.59
C GLU A 329 9.04 -19.66 -49.02
N GLN A 330 8.07 -19.32 -49.86
CA GLN A 330 6.68 -19.69 -49.54
C GLN A 330 6.53 -21.19 -49.77
N LYS A 331 7.05 -22.00 -48.84
CA LYS A 331 6.55 -23.37 -48.65
C LYS A 331 5.05 -23.25 -48.43
N ARG A 332 4.27 -23.96 -49.26
CA ARG A 332 2.84 -24.18 -49.06
C ARG A 332 2.64 -24.56 -47.60
N VAL A 333 1.91 -23.74 -46.85
CA VAL A 333 1.51 -24.07 -45.49
C VAL A 333 0.55 -25.24 -45.62
N GLU A 334 1.00 -26.44 -45.26
CA GLU A 334 0.10 -27.56 -45.02
C GLU A 334 -0.93 -27.12 -43.99
N VAL A 335 -2.21 -27.31 -44.30
CA VAL A 335 -3.31 -27.06 -43.38
C VAL A 335 -3.11 -28.02 -42.21
N HIS A 336 -2.56 -27.54 -41.10
CA HIS A 336 -2.54 -28.30 -39.86
C HIS A 336 -3.98 -28.47 -39.38
N ASP A 337 -4.39 -29.72 -39.14
CA ASP A 337 -5.61 -30.01 -38.43
C ASP A 337 -5.61 -29.27 -37.09
N VAL A 338 -6.62 -28.43 -36.88
CA VAL A 338 -6.77 -27.67 -35.64
C VAL A 338 -7.39 -28.59 -34.60
N ASP A 339 -6.54 -29.20 -33.78
CA ASP A 339 -7.01 -29.98 -32.62
C ASP A 339 -7.69 -29.05 -31.60
N ILE A 340 -9.03 -29.13 -31.53
CA ILE A 340 -9.83 -28.38 -30.57
C ILE A 340 -9.79 -29.10 -29.22
N ILE A 341 -8.88 -28.68 -28.34
CA ILE A 341 -8.83 -29.18 -26.96
C ILE A 341 -9.87 -28.44 -26.11
N VAL A 342 -10.94 -29.13 -25.72
CA VAL A 342 -11.96 -28.59 -24.82
C VAL A 342 -11.39 -28.49 -23.39
N ARG A 343 -11.48 -27.30 -22.78
CA ARG A 343 -11.04 -27.03 -21.40
C ARG A 343 -12.10 -26.23 -20.65
N SER A 344 -12.04 -26.23 -19.32
CA SER A 344 -12.89 -25.36 -18.53
C SER A 344 -12.59 -23.87 -18.82
N PRO A 345 -13.59 -22.98 -18.81
CA PRO A 345 -13.40 -21.56 -19.13
C PRO A 345 -12.31 -20.89 -18.30
N ILE A 346 -12.25 -21.18 -17.00
CA ILE A 346 -11.25 -20.61 -16.08
C ILE A 346 -9.83 -21.02 -16.48
N GLN A 347 -9.61 -22.29 -16.82
CA GLN A 347 -8.28 -22.76 -17.26
C GLN A 347 -7.90 -22.19 -18.62
N ALA A 348 -8.88 -22.04 -19.53
CA ALA A 348 -8.67 -21.40 -20.83
C ALA A 348 -8.23 -19.94 -20.67
N TYR A 349 -8.91 -19.15 -19.83
CA TYR A 349 -8.51 -17.77 -19.55
C TYR A 349 -7.13 -17.66 -18.90
N ARG A 350 -6.81 -18.50 -17.91
CA ARG A 350 -5.46 -18.49 -17.31
C ARG A 350 -4.37 -18.81 -18.33
N LYS A 351 -4.60 -19.82 -19.17
CA LYS A 351 -3.63 -20.21 -20.22
C LYS A 351 -3.48 -19.11 -21.28
N LYS A 352 -4.59 -18.48 -21.69
CA LYS A 352 -4.59 -17.30 -22.58
C LYS A 352 -3.73 -16.19 -21.97
N ASP A 353 -4.02 -15.80 -20.74
CA ASP A 353 -3.36 -14.68 -20.07
C ASP A 353 -1.87 -14.92 -19.86
N LEU A 354 -1.49 -16.09 -19.36
CA LEU A 354 -0.07 -16.45 -19.16
C LEU A 354 0.66 -16.55 -20.50
N SER A 355 0.05 -17.17 -21.51
CA SER A 355 0.66 -17.26 -22.83
C SER A 355 0.83 -15.89 -23.48
N ALA A 356 -0.17 -15.00 -23.37
CA ALA A 356 -0.07 -13.63 -23.85
C ALA A 356 0.98 -12.83 -23.05
N ALA A 357 1.03 -12.99 -21.73
CA ALA A 357 2.01 -12.33 -20.87
C ALA A 357 3.46 -12.71 -21.20
N THR A 358 3.72 -13.97 -21.57
CA THR A 358 5.07 -14.41 -21.99
C THR A 358 5.50 -13.89 -23.38
N ARG A 359 4.55 -13.36 -24.16
CA ARG A 359 4.79 -12.85 -25.52
C ARG A 359 4.85 -11.33 -25.58
N ASP A 360 4.16 -10.66 -24.67
CA ASP A 360 4.14 -9.21 -24.54
C ASP A 360 5.12 -8.74 -23.47
N MET A 361 6.07 -7.89 -23.87
CA MET A 361 7.20 -7.48 -23.03
C MET A 361 6.75 -6.65 -21.82
N GLN A 362 5.78 -5.77 -22.03
CA GLN A 362 5.21 -4.94 -20.97
C GLN A 362 4.42 -5.79 -19.98
N THR A 363 3.63 -6.76 -20.46
CA THR A 363 2.90 -7.68 -19.58
C THR A 363 3.83 -8.63 -18.83
N LEU A 364 4.91 -9.10 -19.45
CA LEU A 364 5.94 -9.88 -18.77
C LEU A 364 6.56 -9.07 -17.61
N MET A 365 6.79 -7.77 -17.79
CA MET A 365 7.24 -6.91 -16.69
C MET A 365 6.22 -6.85 -15.56
N TYR A 366 4.92 -6.78 -15.86
CA TYR A 366 3.87 -6.84 -14.84
C TYR A 366 3.78 -8.18 -14.09
N LEU A 367 4.36 -9.26 -14.64
CA LEU A 367 4.48 -10.55 -13.96
C LEU A 367 5.74 -10.61 -13.06
N ILE A 368 6.88 -10.12 -13.57
CA ILE A 368 8.19 -10.31 -12.94
C ILE A 368 8.50 -9.22 -11.90
N LEU A 369 8.23 -7.95 -12.22
CA LEU A 369 8.55 -6.80 -11.35
C LEU A 369 7.96 -6.93 -9.93
N PRO A 370 6.69 -7.34 -9.75
CA PRO A 370 6.10 -7.51 -8.42
C PRO A 370 6.86 -8.49 -7.52
N ILE A 371 7.49 -9.52 -8.13
CA ILE A 371 8.19 -10.60 -7.44
C ILE A 371 9.59 -10.16 -7.01
N ILE A 372 10.30 -9.46 -7.89
CA ILE A 372 11.70 -9.08 -7.65
C ILE A 372 11.82 -7.83 -6.78
N LEU A 373 10.93 -6.85 -6.97
CA LEU A 373 11.01 -5.56 -6.27
C LEU A 373 11.08 -5.72 -4.74
N PRO A 374 10.19 -6.48 -4.08
CA PRO A 374 10.23 -6.63 -2.62
C PRO A 374 11.48 -7.36 -2.17
N PHE A 375 11.89 -8.40 -2.91
CA PHE A 375 13.06 -9.21 -2.58
C PHE A 375 14.34 -8.38 -2.54
N VAL A 376 14.57 -7.54 -3.56
CA VAL A 376 15.78 -6.72 -3.66
C VAL A 376 15.86 -5.68 -2.56
N TYR A 377 14.75 -5.00 -2.25
CA TYR A 377 14.74 -4.02 -1.16
C TYR A 377 14.92 -4.68 0.21
N SER A 378 14.37 -5.88 0.40
CA SER A 378 14.61 -6.65 1.62
C SER A 378 16.07 -7.09 1.77
N ILE A 379 16.77 -7.40 0.66
CA ILE A 379 18.21 -7.68 0.68
C ILE A 379 19.01 -6.48 1.20
N ILE A 380 18.79 -5.30 0.61
CA ILE A 380 19.51 -4.06 1.00
C ILE A 380 19.40 -3.85 2.51
N LEU A 381 18.20 -4.05 3.05
CA LEU A 381 17.93 -3.86 4.47
C LEU A 381 18.66 -4.88 5.36
N VAL A 382 18.60 -6.17 5.01
CA VAL A 382 19.30 -7.23 5.76
C VAL A 382 20.81 -6.93 5.82
N PHE A 383 21.37 -6.38 4.74
CA PHE A 383 22.77 -5.95 4.71
C PHE A 383 23.02 -4.65 5.50
N SER A 384 22.10 -3.68 5.49
CA SER A 384 22.24 -2.41 6.24
C SER A 384 22.02 -2.54 7.74
N ILE A 385 21.18 -3.48 8.19
CA ILE A 385 20.89 -3.69 9.62
C ILE A 385 22.08 -4.31 10.35
N GLY A 386 23.04 -4.93 9.64
CA GLY A 386 24.32 -5.36 10.18
C GLY A 386 24.22 -6.13 11.51
N SER A 387 24.25 -7.46 11.48
CA SER A 387 24.38 -8.33 12.67
C SER A 387 23.16 -8.56 13.59
N ALA A 388 21.93 -8.49 13.09
CA ALA A 388 20.73 -8.94 13.83
C ALA A 388 20.26 -10.38 13.47
N VAL A 389 21.16 -11.27 13.05
CA VAL A 389 20.80 -12.65 12.67
C VAL A 389 20.60 -13.56 13.91
N GLY A 390 21.02 -13.11 15.09
CA GLY A 390 21.05 -13.90 16.33
C GLY A 390 19.89 -13.72 17.31
N SER A 391 19.13 -12.62 17.26
CA SER A 391 18.05 -12.34 18.23
C SER A 391 16.86 -11.62 17.58
N PHE A 392 15.65 -11.89 18.08
CA PHE A 392 14.41 -11.25 17.64
C PHE A 392 14.25 -9.88 18.32
N ASN A 393 14.60 -8.79 17.64
CA ASN A 393 14.41 -7.42 18.13
C ASN A 393 13.14 -6.79 17.55
N GLN A 394 12.39 -6.08 18.40
CA GLN A 394 11.16 -5.39 18.03
C GLN A 394 11.41 -4.27 17.01
N GLU A 395 12.54 -3.56 17.09
CA GLU A 395 12.87 -2.46 16.16
C GLU A 395 13.13 -2.96 14.74
N ASP A 396 13.87 -4.06 14.59
CA ASP A 396 14.20 -4.66 13.29
C ASP A 396 12.94 -5.19 12.59
N VAL A 397 12.06 -5.82 13.36
CA VAL A 397 10.75 -6.30 12.89
C VAL A 397 9.90 -5.14 12.33
N LEU A 398 9.97 -3.96 12.94
CA LEU A 398 9.18 -2.79 12.52
C LEU A 398 9.72 -2.12 11.28
N ILE A 399 11.05 -1.99 11.17
CA ILE A 399 11.69 -1.47 9.97
C ILE A 399 11.32 -2.39 8.81
N PHE A 400 11.47 -3.70 9.01
CA PHE A 400 11.14 -4.70 8.01
C PHE A 400 9.66 -4.69 7.61
N TRP A 401 8.75 -4.62 8.59
CA TRP A 401 7.31 -4.51 8.36
C TRP A 401 6.92 -3.27 7.56
N SER A 402 7.44 -2.09 7.96
CA SER A 402 7.10 -0.81 7.33
C SER A 402 7.47 -0.80 5.84
N ILE A 403 8.61 -1.40 5.52
CA ILE A 403 9.12 -1.52 4.16
C ILE A 403 8.29 -2.51 3.34
N LEU A 404 8.02 -3.69 3.88
CA LEU A 404 7.14 -4.66 3.23
C LEU A 404 5.77 -4.04 2.92
N MET A 405 5.22 -3.30 3.88
CA MET A 405 3.94 -2.58 3.75
C MET A 405 3.97 -1.52 2.66
N PHE A 406 5.06 -0.76 2.54
CA PHE A 406 5.19 0.31 1.55
C PHE A 406 5.08 -0.20 0.10
N TYR A 407 5.62 -1.39 -0.20
CA TYR A 407 5.59 -1.95 -1.55
C TYR A 407 4.28 -2.66 -1.90
N GLN A 408 3.50 -3.16 -0.92
CA GLN A 408 2.25 -3.88 -1.19
C GLN A 408 1.24 -3.13 -2.08
N PRO A 409 0.93 -1.84 -1.85
CA PRO A 409 0.02 -1.11 -2.74
C PRO A 409 0.59 -0.95 -4.15
N MET A 410 1.92 -0.75 -4.28
CA MET A 410 2.58 -0.65 -5.59
C MET A 410 2.44 -1.95 -6.39
N ILE A 411 2.76 -3.09 -5.77
CA ILE A 411 2.62 -4.45 -6.34
C ILE A 411 1.17 -4.68 -6.78
N SER A 412 0.21 -4.37 -5.90
CA SER A 412 -1.22 -4.53 -6.16
C SER A 412 -1.69 -3.73 -7.37
N ILE A 413 -1.23 -2.48 -7.50
CA ILE A 413 -1.50 -1.61 -8.65
C ILE A 413 -0.88 -2.17 -9.93
N ILE A 414 0.40 -2.57 -9.90
CA ILE A 414 1.14 -3.09 -11.05
C ILE A 414 0.47 -4.37 -11.58
N VAL A 415 0.19 -5.33 -10.71
CA VAL A 415 -0.40 -6.64 -11.07
C VAL A 415 -1.82 -6.45 -11.62
N THR A 416 -2.64 -5.64 -10.95
CA THR A 416 -4.01 -5.37 -11.37
C THR A 416 -4.08 -4.57 -12.67
N THR A 417 -3.21 -3.57 -12.84
CA THR A 417 -3.18 -2.77 -14.08
C THR A 417 -2.77 -3.62 -15.27
N GLY A 418 -1.70 -4.41 -15.13
CA GLY A 418 -1.15 -5.21 -16.20
C GLY A 418 -2.15 -6.18 -16.78
N PHE A 419 -2.70 -7.06 -15.93
CA PHE A 419 -3.57 -8.15 -16.39
C PHE A 419 -4.98 -7.70 -16.80
N LEU A 420 -5.50 -6.60 -16.24
CA LEU A 420 -6.81 -6.06 -16.64
C LEU A 420 -6.73 -5.29 -17.96
N ASN A 421 -5.63 -4.57 -18.21
CA ASN A 421 -5.45 -3.86 -19.49
C ASN A 421 -5.28 -4.82 -20.69
N MET A 422 -4.96 -6.10 -20.46
CA MET A 422 -4.90 -7.11 -21.52
C MET A 422 -6.28 -7.44 -22.11
N GLU A 423 -7.37 -7.23 -21.36
CA GLU A 423 -8.73 -7.50 -21.85
C GLU A 423 -9.25 -6.39 -22.78
N ASP A 424 -8.61 -5.21 -22.75
CA ASP A 424 -8.96 -4.14 -23.68
C ASP A 424 -8.53 -4.45 -25.13
N GLY A 425 -7.59 -5.39 -25.32
CA GLY A 425 -7.12 -5.85 -26.63
C GLY A 425 -8.13 -6.78 -27.29
N GLY A 426 -8.77 -6.31 -28.37
CA GLY A 426 -9.85 -7.07 -29.02
C GLY A 426 -11.17 -7.05 -28.25
N ALA A 427 -11.37 -6.07 -27.36
CA ALA A 427 -12.61 -5.90 -26.58
C ALA A 427 -13.87 -5.85 -27.46
N SER A 428 -13.78 -5.35 -28.70
CA SER A 428 -14.90 -5.38 -29.65
C SER A 428 -15.33 -6.79 -30.05
N ILE A 429 -14.36 -7.72 -30.18
CA ILE A 429 -14.60 -9.13 -30.52
C ILE A 429 -15.06 -9.87 -29.25
N LEU A 430 -14.41 -9.64 -28.12
CA LEU A 430 -14.77 -10.26 -26.83
C LEU A 430 -16.17 -9.86 -26.37
N ALA A 431 -16.56 -8.60 -26.57
CA ALA A 431 -17.89 -8.11 -26.25
C ALA A 431 -19.01 -8.75 -27.10
N GLY A 432 -18.67 -9.27 -28.29
CA GLY A 432 -19.57 -10.00 -29.18
C GLY A 432 -19.71 -11.49 -28.85
N LEU A 433 -18.83 -12.04 -28.02
CA LEU A 433 -18.87 -13.45 -27.61
C LEU A 433 -19.76 -13.64 -26.36
N PRO A 434 -20.47 -14.77 -26.23
CA PRO A 434 -21.33 -15.07 -25.07
C PRO A 434 -20.49 -15.46 -23.84
N ILE A 435 -19.65 -14.54 -23.36
CA ILE A 435 -18.73 -14.76 -22.26
C ILE A 435 -19.41 -14.47 -20.93
N ASN A 436 -19.22 -15.35 -19.94
CA ASN A 436 -19.60 -15.11 -18.56
C ASN A 436 -18.52 -14.28 -17.82
N PRO A 437 -18.79 -13.03 -17.42
CA PRO A 437 -17.80 -12.18 -16.75
C PRO A 437 -17.30 -12.77 -15.41
N ARG A 438 -18.11 -13.60 -14.75
CA ARG A 438 -17.74 -14.24 -13.48
C ARG A 438 -16.56 -15.19 -13.64
N ASP A 439 -16.52 -15.94 -14.75
CA ASP A 439 -15.47 -16.93 -14.97
C ASP A 439 -14.15 -16.26 -15.36
N GLN A 440 -14.21 -15.15 -16.10
CA GLN A 440 -13.05 -14.29 -16.35
C GLN A 440 -12.48 -13.71 -15.04
N VAL A 441 -13.34 -13.18 -14.16
CA VAL A 441 -12.91 -12.60 -12.86
C VAL A 441 -12.22 -13.64 -12.00
N LYS A 442 -12.75 -14.86 -11.91
CA LYS A 442 -12.12 -15.96 -11.16
C LYS A 442 -10.75 -16.33 -11.73
N ALA A 443 -10.64 -16.41 -13.06
CA ALA A 443 -9.37 -16.71 -13.72
C ALA A 443 -8.33 -15.62 -13.44
N LYS A 444 -8.70 -14.36 -13.59
CA LYS A 444 -7.82 -13.20 -13.31
C LYS A 444 -7.40 -13.19 -11.85
N LEU A 445 -8.35 -13.18 -10.91
CA LEU A 445 -8.04 -13.16 -9.47
C LEU A 445 -7.14 -14.33 -9.06
N SER A 446 -7.31 -15.52 -9.64
CA SER A 446 -6.41 -16.65 -9.39
C SER A 446 -4.96 -16.33 -9.75
N VAL A 447 -4.71 -15.65 -10.87
CA VAL A 447 -3.35 -15.26 -11.29
C VAL A 447 -2.83 -14.11 -10.44
N LEU A 448 -3.64 -13.08 -10.21
CA LEU A 448 -3.25 -11.91 -9.40
C LEU A 448 -2.89 -12.33 -7.97
N LEU A 449 -3.68 -13.22 -7.36
CA LEU A 449 -3.42 -13.74 -6.03
C LEU A 449 -2.10 -14.49 -5.97
N THR A 450 -1.84 -15.41 -6.91
CA THR A 450 -0.56 -16.15 -6.95
C THR A 450 0.64 -15.21 -7.01
N ILE A 451 0.59 -14.18 -7.86
CA ILE A 451 1.69 -13.21 -8.00
C ILE A 451 1.85 -12.40 -6.71
N GLN A 452 0.75 -11.90 -6.13
CA GLN A 452 0.77 -11.14 -4.87
C GLN A 452 1.33 -11.98 -3.71
N THR A 453 0.92 -13.25 -3.59
CA THR A 453 1.41 -14.17 -2.55
C THR A 453 2.91 -14.40 -2.69
N LEU A 454 3.39 -14.72 -3.90
CA LEU A 454 4.81 -14.91 -4.13
C LEU A 454 5.60 -13.64 -3.80
N SER A 455 5.12 -12.49 -4.26
CA SER A 455 5.75 -11.19 -4.00
C SER A 455 5.87 -10.87 -2.50
N PHE A 456 4.88 -11.27 -1.71
CA PHE A 456 4.86 -11.04 -0.26
C PHE A 456 5.76 -12.00 0.51
N PHE A 457 5.81 -13.29 0.15
CA PHE A 457 6.55 -14.30 0.92
C PHE A 457 8.01 -14.50 0.48
N ILE A 458 8.39 -14.13 -0.74
CA ILE A 458 9.77 -14.28 -1.22
C ILE A 458 10.81 -13.60 -0.29
N PRO A 459 10.57 -12.39 0.24
CA PRO A 459 11.46 -11.78 1.23
C PRO A 459 11.72 -12.65 2.47
N ALA A 460 10.78 -13.51 2.88
CA ALA A 460 10.96 -14.38 4.04
C ALA A 460 12.07 -15.42 3.82
N LEU A 461 12.39 -15.75 2.55
CA LEU A 461 13.47 -16.69 2.21
C LEU A 461 14.85 -16.17 2.63
N LEU A 462 15.02 -14.86 2.83
CA LEU A 462 16.29 -14.28 3.30
C LEU A 462 16.64 -14.73 4.72
N PHE A 463 15.65 -15.13 5.51
CA PHE A 463 15.85 -15.55 6.90
C PHE A 463 15.99 -17.06 7.05
N ILE A 464 15.98 -17.85 5.96
CA ILE A 464 15.92 -19.31 6.04
C ILE A 464 17.13 -19.93 6.77
N THR A 465 18.27 -19.26 6.76
CA THR A 465 19.49 -19.67 7.47
C THR A 465 19.60 -19.09 8.88
N SER A 466 18.66 -18.24 9.30
CA SER A 466 18.66 -17.61 10.62
C SER A 466 17.92 -18.47 11.65
N PRO A 467 18.39 -18.52 12.91
CA PRO A 467 17.66 -19.16 14.01
C PRO A 467 16.28 -18.52 14.28
N VAL A 468 16.06 -17.27 13.84
CA VAL A 468 14.82 -16.50 14.05
C VAL A 468 13.82 -16.68 12.89
N PHE A 469 14.09 -17.58 11.94
CA PHE A 469 13.26 -17.79 10.75
C PHE A 469 11.77 -18.02 11.06
N ILE A 470 11.47 -18.84 12.07
CA ILE A 470 10.10 -19.23 12.41
C ILE A 470 9.30 -18.01 12.91
N ASP A 471 9.90 -17.16 13.73
CA ASP A 471 9.23 -15.98 14.27
C ASP A 471 8.89 -14.98 13.15
N TYR A 472 9.85 -14.74 12.24
CA TYR A 472 9.58 -13.93 11.05
C TYR A 472 8.52 -14.57 10.15
N LEU A 473 8.57 -15.88 9.91
CA LEU A 473 7.57 -16.57 9.09
C LEU A 473 6.15 -16.40 9.67
N LEU A 474 5.99 -16.54 10.99
CA LEU A 474 4.71 -16.33 11.68
C LEU A 474 4.20 -14.88 11.53
N LEU A 475 5.08 -13.88 11.61
CA LEU A 475 4.73 -12.48 11.37
C LEU A 475 4.25 -12.24 9.93
N PHE A 476 4.94 -12.81 8.94
CA PHE A 476 4.49 -12.73 7.54
C PHE A 476 3.11 -13.35 7.38
N VAL A 477 2.88 -14.54 7.94
CA VAL A 477 1.58 -15.20 7.87
C VAL A 477 0.48 -14.32 8.50
N ALA A 478 0.77 -13.69 9.65
CA ALA A 478 -0.18 -12.81 10.33
C ALA A 478 -0.50 -11.54 9.53
N TRP A 479 0.47 -10.99 8.80
CA TRP A 479 0.29 -9.75 8.01
C TRP A 479 -0.15 -9.97 6.57
N TYR A 480 -0.09 -11.20 6.06
CA TYR A 480 -0.53 -11.54 4.71
C TYR A 480 -1.96 -11.07 4.35
N PRO A 481 -2.96 -11.11 5.26
CA PRO A 481 -4.29 -10.55 4.99
C PRO A 481 -4.25 -9.07 4.57
N ILE A 482 -3.31 -8.27 5.08
CA ILE A 482 -3.14 -6.85 4.72
C ILE A 482 -2.75 -6.71 3.25
N SER A 483 -1.80 -7.54 2.77
CA SER A 483 -1.40 -7.59 1.36
C SER A 483 -2.60 -7.88 0.44
N LEU A 484 -3.48 -8.78 0.86
CA LEU A 484 -4.71 -9.09 0.13
C LEU A 484 -5.74 -7.96 0.15
N VAL A 485 -5.82 -7.17 1.23
CA VAL A 485 -6.71 -6.01 1.29
C VAL A 485 -6.36 -4.99 0.19
N PHE A 486 -5.08 -4.69 -0.02
CA PHE A 486 -4.64 -3.82 -1.12
C PHE A 486 -5.05 -4.39 -2.48
N LEU A 487 -4.75 -5.66 -2.76
CA LEU A 487 -5.09 -6.31 -4.03
C LEU A 487 -6.60 -6.25 -4.33
N PHE A 488 -7.43 -6.65 -3.37
CA PHE A 488 -8.89 -6.66 -3.56
C PHE A 488 -9.47 -5.25 -3.66
N THR A 489 -8.88 -4.27 -2.97
CA THR A 489 -9.30 -2.87 -3.05
C THR A 489 -9.08 -2.32 -4.45
N ILE A 490 -7.84 -2.35 -4.95
CA ILE A 490 -7.52 -1.83 -6.27
C ILE A 490 -8.27 -2.56 -7.39
N PHE A 491 -8.41 -3.88 -7.28
CA PHE A 491 -9.19 -4.70 -8.23
C PHE A 491 -10.66 -4.27 -8.26
N SER A 492 -11.28 -4.11 -7.09
CA SER A 492 -12.68 -3.70 -6.99
C SER A 492 -12.91 -2.26 -7.49
N LEU A 493 -11.98 -1.34 -7.19
CA LEU A 493 -12.05 0.06 -7.64
C LEU A 493 -11.90 0.16 -9.15
N LYS A 494 -10.94 -0.56 -9.75
CA LYS A 494 -10.74 -0.56 -11.20
C LYS A 494 -12.02 -0.97 -11.93
N ILE A 495 -12.65 -2.06 -11.50
CA ILE A 495 -13.89 -2.54 -12.11
C ILE A 495 -15.05 -1.56 -11.85
N ARG A 496 -15.17 -0.97 -10.65
CA ARG A 496 -16.25 -0.02 -10.35
C ARG A 496 -16.15 1.28 -11.14
N LEU A 497 -14.94 1.78 -11.34
CA LEU A 497 -14.69 3.06 -12.00
C LEU A 497 -14.66 2.95 -13.52
N PHE A 498 -14.14 1.84 -14.06
CA PHE A 498 -13.97 1.65 -15.51
C PHE A 498 -14.97 0.66 -16.13
N GLY A 499 -15.29 -0.44 -15.44
CA GLY A 499 -16.08 -1.56 -15.98
C GLY A 499 -17.57 -1.59 -15.63
N ARG A 500 -18.15 -0.49 -15.12
CA ARG A 500 -19.57 -0.44 -14.73
C ARG A 500 -20.50 -0.23 -15.93
N MET A 501 -21.38 -1.19 -16.20
CA MET A 501 -22.52 -1.04 -17.13
C MET A 501 -23.85 -0.86 -16.36
N LYS A 502 -24.95 -0.59 -17.08
CA LYS A 502 -26.28 -0.32 -16.47
C LYS A 502 -26.76 -1.43 -15.52
N TYR A 503 -26.50 -2.70 -15.87
CA TYR A 503 -26.99 -3.87 -15.12
C TYR A 503 -25.92 -4.92 -14.78
N LYS A 504 -24.67 -4.75 -15.24
CA LYS A 504 -23.56 -5.69 -14.99
C LYS A 504 -22.22 -4.96 -14.84
N TYR A 505 -21.26 -5.65 -14.26
CA TYR A 505 -19.85 -5.25 -14.30
C TYR A 505 -19.11 -6.12 -15.32
N VAL A 506 -18.15 -5.52 -16.01
CA VAL A 506 -17.22 -6.18 -16.93
C VAL A 506 -15.79 -5.79 -16.55
N LEU A 507 -14.80 -6.55 -17.04
CA LEU A 507 -13.38 -6.29 -16.76
C LEU A 507 -12.79 -5.20 -17.65
N GLU A 508 -13.39 -5.00 -18.83
CA GLU A 508 -12.99 -4.02 -19.85
C GLU A 508 -13.24 -2.57 -19.42
N GLU A 509 -12.43 -1.63 -19.94
CA GLU A 509 -12.61 -0.19 -19.70
C GLU A 509 -13.79 0.41 -20.51
N VAL A 510 -15.03 0.18 -20.07
CA VAL A 510 -16.24 0.73 -20.73
C VAL A 510 -16.38 2.26 -20.55
N ASN A 511 -15.98 2.80 -19.40
CA ASN A 511 -16.11 4.22 -19.07
C ASN A 511 -14.74 4.92 -18.95
N PRO A 512 -14.07 5.29 -20.06
CA PRO A 512 -12.74 5.90 -20.01
C PRO A 512 -12.72 7.39 -19.59
N ASN A 513 -13.89 8.04 -19.44
CA ASN A 513 -13.98 9.45 -19.09
C ASN A 513 -13.27 9.78 -17.77
N LYS A 514 -12.56 10.92 -17.74
CA LYS A 514 -11.76 11.39 -16.58
C LYS A 514 -10.76 10.36 -16.05
N LYS A 515 -10.10 9.61 -16.95
CA LYS A 515 -9.15 8.53 -16.63
C LYS A 515 -8.11 8.94 -15.59
N THR A 516 -7.48 10.10 -15.74
CA THR A 516 -6.46 10.59 -14.80
C THR A 516 -7.01 10.78 -13.38
N LEU A 517 -8.17 11.40 -13.24
CA LEU A 517 -8.81 11.60 -11.93
C LEU A 517 -9.17 10.27 -11.26
N LYS A 518 -9.67 9.30 -12.03
CA LYS A 518 -9.97 7.95 -11.52
C LYS A 518 -8.71 7.25 -11.00
N TRP A 519 -7.59 7.38 -11.71
CA TRP A 519 -6.30 6.86 -11.24
C TRP A 519 -5.81 7.55 -9.98
N ILE A 520 -5.92 8.88 -9.90
CA ILE A 520 -5.58 9.65 -8.69
C ILE A 520 -6.39 9.15 -7.49
N ILE A 521 -7.71 8.95 -7.66
CA ILE A 521 -8.58 8.43 -6.60
C ILE A 521 -8.15 7.02 -6.17
N MET A 522 -7.83 6.14 -7.12
CA MET A 522 -7.39 4.78 -6.83
C MET A 522 -6.08 4.76 -6.04
N VAL A 523 -5.06 5.47 -6.52
CA VAL A 523 -3.75 5.56 -5.84
C VAL A 523 -3.87 6.24 -4.48
N ALA A 524 -4.64 7.32 -4.37
CA ALA A 524 -4.89 7.98 -3.10
C ALA A 524 -5.61 7.06 -2.10
N THR A 525 -6.55 6.22 -2.56
CA THR A 525 -7.22 5.24 -1.69
C THR A 525 -6.25 4.20 -1.14
N GLU A 526 -5.39 3.65 -2.00
CA GLU A 526 -4.32 2.72 -1.57
C GLU A 526 -3.35 3.39 -0.58
N GLY A 527 -2.96 4.65 -0.84
CA GLY A 527 -2.12 5.43 0.07
C GLY A 527 -2.77 5.70 1.43
N LEU A 528 -4.07 6.02 1.46
CA LEU A 528 -4.82 6.19 2.71
C LEU A 528 -4.91 4.89 3.50
N ILE A 529 -5.08 3.74 2.83
CA ILE A 529 -5.07 2.42 3.49
C ILE A 529 -3.68 2.12 4.07
N LEU A 530 -2.60 2.42 3.33
CA LEU A 530 -1.24 2.28 3.83
C LEU A 530 -1.01 3.14 5.08
N VAL A 531 -1.36 4.42 5.03
CA VAL A 531 -1.23 5.34 6.17
C VAL A 531 -2.06 4.87 7.35
N PHE A 532 -3.29 4.38 7.13
CA PHE A 532 -4.11 3.78 8.19
C PHE A 532 -3.39 2.62 8.87
N TYR A 533 -2.87 1.65 8.12
CA TYR A 533 -2.16 0.51 8.70
C TYR A 533 -0.88 0.93 9.43
N LEU A 534 -0.08 1.84 8.87
CA LEU A 534 1.15 2.33 9.50
C LEU A 534 0.87 3.08 10.82
N ILE A 535 -0.10 3.99 10.83
CA ILE A 535 -0.47 4.75 12.03
C ILE A 535 -1.08 3.82 13.08
N THR A 536 -2.06 2.97 12.70
CA THR A 536 -2.69 2.04 13.64
C THR A 536 -1.66 1.04 14.18
N GLY A 537 -0.78 0.52 13.34
CA GLY A 537 0.31 -0.35 13.78
C GLY A 537 1.27 0.33 14.75
N GLY A 538 1.73 1.54 14.43
CA GLY A 538 2.61 2.32 15.31
C GLY A 538 1.97 2.64 16.66
N ILE A 539 0.68 2.99 16.68
CA ILE A 539 -0.05 3.27 17.93
C ILE A 539 -0.24 1.98 18.73
N LEU A 540 -0.69 0.90 18.09
CA LEU A 540 -0.87 -0.38 18.80
C LEU A 540 0.44 -0.86 19.41
N LEU A 541 1.55 -0.69 18.70
CA LEU A 541 2.86 -1.00 19.22
C LEU A 541 3.24 -0.13 20.44
N LEU A 542 3.09 1.19 20.33
CA LEU A 542 3.47 2.13 21.39
C LEU A 542 2.72 1.88 22.70
N PHE A 543 1.43 1.51 22.63
CA PHE A 543 0.58 1.36 23.80
C PHE A 543 0.42 -0.09 24.27
N PHE A 544 0.53 -1.08 23.38
CA PHE A 544 0.21 -2.49 23.69
C PHE A 544 1.33 -3.48 23.33
N GLY A 545 2.39 -3.04 22.64
CA GLY A 545 3.49 -3.91 22.21
C GLY A 545 3.20 -4.71 20.92
N LEU A 546 4.17 -5.53 20.52
CA LEU A 546 4.18 -6.20 19.21
C LEU A 546 3.08 -7.26 19.06
N ILE A 547 2.84 -8.10 20.08
CA ILE A 547 1.88 -9.21 19.97
C ILE A 547 0.45 -8.68 19.75
N PRO A 548 -0.08 -7.74 20.56
CA PRO A 548 -1.41 -7.19 20.32
C PRO A 548 -1.52 -6.44 19.00
N MET A 549 -0.47 -5.72 18.58
CA MET A 549 -0.41 -5.06 17.28
C MET A 549 -0.64 -6.08 16.15
N VAL A 550 0.12 -7.18 16.13
CA VAL A 550 0.02 -8.22 15.09
C VAL A 550 -1.38 -8.85 15.06
N ILE A 551 -1.91 -9.21 16.23
CA ILE A 551 -3.23 -9.85 16.33
C ILE A 551 -4.33 -8.90 15.85
N ILE A 552 -4.37 -7.67 16.35
CA ILE A 552 -5.42 -6.70 16.01
C ILE A 552 -5.35 -6.34 14.51
N LEU A 553 -4.16 -6.10 13.97
CA LEU A 553 -4.00 -5.81 12.55
C LEU A 553 -4.40 -7.00 11.66
N SER A 554 -4.09 -8.23 12.05
CA SER A 554 -4.48 -9.42 11.30
C SER A 554 -6.02 -9.60 11.27
N LEU A 555 -6.68 -9.46 12.42
CA LEU A 555 -8.13 -9.62 12.57
C LEU A 555 -8.90 -8.52 11.83
N THR A 556 -8.48 -7.26 11.97
CA THR A 556 -9.08 -6.14 11.25
C THR A 556 -8.94 -6.31 9.74
N SER A 557 -7.79 -6.80 9.28
CA SER A 557 -7.55 -7.07 7.85
C SER A 557 -8.39 -8.21 7.31
N LEU A 558 -8.53 -9.31 8.05
CA LEU A 558 -9.43 -10.41 7.68
C LEU A 558 -10.89 -9.95 7.57
N PHE A 559 -11.33 -9.08 8.48
CA PHE A 559 -12.66 -8.48 8.42
C PHE A 559 -12.86 -7.63 7.16
N ILE A 560 -11.91 -6.72 6.86
CA ILE A 560 -11.94 -5.87 5.66
C ILE A 560 -11.92 -6.75 4.39
N LEU A 561 -11.02 -7.72 4.33
CA LEU A 561 -10.87 -8.66 3.22
C LEU A 561 -12.17 -9.42 2.96
N THR A 562 -12.82 -9.92 4.02
CA THR A 562 -14.12 -10.60 3.92
C THR A 562 -15.17 -9.68 3.30
N GLY A 563 -15.23 -8.42 3.74
CA GLY A 563 -16.09 -7.39 3.17
C GLY A 563 -15.84 -7.15 1.67
N LEU A 564 -14.57 -7.06 1.27
CA LEU A 564 -14.15 -6.87 -0.12
C LEU A 564 -14.49 -8.09 -1.00
N VAL A 565 -14.23 -9.32 -0.53
CA VAL A 565 -14.58 -10.57 -1.22
C VAL A 565 -16.10 -10.67 -1.43
N ILE A 566 -16.91 -10.31 -0.42
CA ILE A 566 -18.36 -10.22 -0.56
C ILE A 566 -18.74 -9.15 -1.59
N GLY A 567 -18.06 -8.00 -1.58
CA GLY A 567 -18.22 -6.92 -2.55
C GLY A 567 -18.00 -7.39 -4.00
N VAL A 568 -16.88 -8.07 -4.26
CA VAL A 568 -16.56 -8.63 -5.58
C VAL A 568 -17.58 -9.70 -5.99
N ASN A 569 -17.95 -10.61 -5.08
CA ASN A 569 -18.98 -11.62 -5.36
C ASN A 569 -20.35 -11.01 -5.69
N ARG A 570 -20.68 -9.85 -5.14
CA ARG A 570 -21.91 -9.11 -5.48
C ARG A 570 -21.83 -8.42 -6.85
N MET A 571 -20.64 -7.97 -7.26
CA MET A 571 -20.43 -7.39 -8.58
C MET A 571 -20.61 -8.44 -9.70
N PHE A 572 -20.32 -9.71 -9.41
CA PHE A 572 -20.41 -10.83 -10.37
C PHE A 572 -21.29 -11.98 -9.83
N PRO A 573 -22.64 -11.87 -9.88
CA PRO A 573 -23.57 -12.89 -9.37
C PRO A 573 -23.51 -14.21 -10.17
N LYS A 574 -24.02 -15.32 -9.59
CA LYS A 574 -24.05 -16.64 -10.26
C LYS A 574 -25.09 -16.69 -11.38
N GLU A 575 -26.24 -16.04 -11.17
CA GLU A 575 -27.32 -15.93 -12.13
C GLU A 575 -27.60 -14.44 -12.40
N PHE A 576 -27.58 -14.03 -13.68
CA PHE A 576 -27.95 -12.68 -14.10
C PHE A 576 -29.46 -12.48 -13.96
N GLY A 577 -29.90 -11.31 -13.47
CA GLY A 577 -31.32 -10.92 -13.44
C GLY A 577 -32.11 -11.24 -12.16
N LYS A 578 -31.76 -12.26 -11.36
CA LYS A 578 -32.58 -12.62 -10.17
C LYS A 578 -32.32 -11.83 -8.88
N ARG A 579 -31.20 -11.11 -8.76
CA ARG A 579 -30.88 -10.32 -7.56
C ARG A 579 -31.02 -8.83 -7.84
N LYS A 580 -32.15 -8.22 -7.42
CA LYS A 580 -32.21 -6.76 -7.23
C LYS A 580 -31.05 -6.37 -6.32
N MET A 581 -30.23 -5.39 -6.72
CA MET A 581 -29.17 -4.85 -5.85
C MET A 581 -29.81 -4.21 -4.61
N ILE A 582 -29.95 -4.99 -3.55
CA ILE A 582 -30.41 -4.51 -2.25
C ILE A 582 -29.27 -3.65 -1.68
N SER A 583 -29.56 -2.37 -1.43
CA SER A 583 -28.58 -1.48 -0.78
C SER A 583 -28.11 -2.09 0.54
N ILE A 584 -26.82 -1.92 0.89
CA ILE A 584 -26.25 -2.42 2.15
C ILE A 584 -27.15 -2.05 3.34
N ARG A 585 -27.62 -0.79 3.36
CA ARG A 585 -28.53 -0.25 4.37
C ARG A 585 -29.84 -1.04 4.50
N GLN A 586 -30.40 -1.52 3.39
CA GLN A 586 -31.61 -2.35 3.40
C GLN A 586 -31.30 -3.79 3.80
N ALA A 587 -30.10 -4.30 3.50
CA ALA A 587 -29.66 -5.62 3.96
C ALA A 587 -29.52 -5.66 5.50
N LEU A 588 -29.00 -4.60 6.14
CA LEU A 588 -28.89 -4.52 7.60
C LEU A 588 -30.24 -4.63 8.31
N ARG A 589 -31.29 -4.04 7.71
CA ARG A 589 -32.66 -4.13 8.24
C ARG A 589 -33.31 -5.49 7.97
N LYS A 590 -33.06 -6.11 6.80
CA LYS A 590 -33.60 -7.43 6.46
C LYS A 590 -32.93 -8.57 7.24
N LYS A 591 -31.69 -8.38 7.67
CA LYS A 591 -30.94 -9.34 8.50
C LYS A 591 -30.54 -8.65 9.83
N PRO A 592 -31.46 -8.54 10.80
CA PRO A 592 -31.27 -7.73 12.01
C PRO A 592 -30.01 -8.09 12.81
N LEU A 593 -29.65 -9.37 12.94
CA LEU A 593 -28.42 -9.78 13.63
C LEU A 593 -27.15 -9.20 13.00
N ILE A 594 -27.08 -9.16 11.67
CA ILE A 594 -25.94 -8.52 10.96
C ILE A 594 -25.98 -7.01 11.20
N GLY A 595 -27.17 -6.41 11.23
CA GLY A 595 -27.33 -5.00 11.59
C GLY A 595 -26.84 -4.72 13.02
N THR A 596 -27.17 -5.58 13.99
CA THR A 596 -26.70 -5.50 15.38
C THR A 596 -25.19 -5.60 15.47
N LEU A 597 -24.59 -6.60 14.82
CA LEU A 597 -23.13 -6.75 14.79
C LEU A 597 -22.46 -5.48 14.24
N ILE A 598 -22.99 -4.90 13.14
CA ILE A 598 -22.43 -3.66 12.60
C ILE A 598 -22.64 -2.47 13.54
N VAL A 599 -23.79 -2.35 14.20
CA VAL A 599 -24.01 -1.28 15.18
C VAL A 599 -23.01 -1.39 16.33
N ILE A 600 -22.76 -2.60 16.85
CA ILE A 600 -21.78 -2.85 17.91
C ILE A 600 -20.37 -2.51 17.43
N LEU A 601 -19.97 -2.97 16.24
CA LEU A 601 -18.63 -2.67 15.70
C LEU A 601 -18.42 -1.17 15.47
N VAL A 602 -19.43 -0.47 14.96
CA VAL A 602 -19.35 0.98 14.76
C VAL A 602 -19.35 1.71 16.11
N TYR A 603 -20.12 1.24 17.08
CA TYR A 603 -20.11 1.80 18.43
C TYR A 603 -18.75 1.63 19.09
N PHE A 604 -18.19 0.42 19.05
CA PHE A 604 -16.84 0.13 19.50
C PHE A 604 -15.80 1.03 18.82
N ALA A 605 -15.86 1.20 17.49
CA ALA A 605 -14.95 2.10 16.80
C ALA A 605 -15.07 3.55 17.32
N PHE A 606 -16.28 4.05 17.55
CA PHE A 606 -16.50 5.40 18.09
C PHE A 606 -16.19 5.54 19.59
N LEU A 607 -16.11 4.45 20.34
CA LEU A 607 -15.63 4.46 21.72
C LEU A 607 -14.12 4.69 21.81
N TYR A 608 -13.35 4.20 20.82
CA TYR A 608 -11.88 4.29 20.80
C TYR A 608 -11.32 5.34 19.82
N LEU A 609 -12.10 5.77 18.82
CA LEU A 609 -11.69 6.79 17.85
C LEU A 609 -11.26 8.12 18.51
N PRO A 610 -11.96 8.63 19.54
CA PRO A 610 -11.56 9.86 20.21
C PRO A 610 -10.14 9.82 20.77
N GLN A 611 -9.72 8.69 21.35
CA GLN A 611 -8.43 8.52 22.02
C GLN A 611 -7.26 8.75 21.06
N PHE A 612 -7.41 8.40 19.78
CA PHE A 612 -6.39 8.65 18.76
C PHE A 612 -6.18 10.15 18.47
N LEU A 613 -7.27 10.92 18.48
CA LEU A 613 -7.23 12.35 18.23
C LEU A 613 -6.90 13.14 19.51
N GLU A 614 -7.17 12.55 20.68
CA GLU A 614 -6.79 13.05 22.00
C GLU A 614 -5.26 13.18 22.15
N VAL A 615 -4.48 12.39 21.40
CA VAL A 615 -3.01 12.54 21.30
C VAL A 615 -2.59 13.96 20.88
N LEU A 616 -3.37 14.62 20.03
CA LEU A 616 -3.11 16.01 19.61
C LEU A 616 -3.32 17.02 20.74
N LEU A 617 -4.04 16.63 21.80
CA LEU A 617 -4.33 17.44 22.98
C LEU A 617 -3.32 17.21 24.11
N LEU A 618 -2.38 16.26 23.98
CA LEU A 618 -1.35 15.99 25.00
C LEU A 618 -0.58 17.24 25.46
N PRO A 619 -0.15 18.17 24.57
CA PRO A 619 0.53 19.39 25.01
C PRO A 619 -0.35 20.30 25.89
N ILE A 620 -1.68 20.22 25.72
CA ILE A 620 -2.64 20.98 26.50
C ILE A 620 -2.86 20.31 27.86
N TYR A 621 -2.86 18.98 27.91
CA TYR A 621 -3.08 18.23 29.15
C TYR A 621 -1.97 18.40 30.19
N SER A 622 -0.73 18.66 29.76
CA SER A 622 0.38 18.92 30.70
C SER A 622 0.29 20.27 31.41
N ILE A 623 -0.56 21.19 30.96
CA ILE A 623 -0.64 22.57 31.49
C ILE A 623 -1.97 22.90 32.18
N VAL A 624 -2.99 22.04 32.08
CA VAL A 624 -4.32 22.29 32.67
C VAL A 624 -4.52 21.49 33.98
N PRO A 625 -5.28 22.03 34.95
CA PRO A 625 -5.67 21.28 36.14
C PRO A 625 -6.42 19.98 35.81
N LEU A 626 -6.24 18.95 36.65
CA LEU A 626 -6.86 17.62 36.50
C LEU A 626 -8.36 17.69 36.22
N THR A 627 -9.11 18.50 36.97
CA THR A 627 -10.56 18.64 36.79
C THR A 627 -10.93 19.18 35.40
N ILE A 628 -10.17 20.16 34.89
CA ILE A 628 -10.40 20.72 33.55
C ILE A 628 -10.07 19.67 32.49
N MET A 629 -8.96 18.94 32.65
CA MET A 629 -8.62 17.82 31.77
C MET A 629 -9.75 16.78 31.69
N LEU A 630 -10.31 16.38 32.84
CA LEU A 630 -11.42 15.44 32.90
C LEU A 630 -12.67 15.94 32.17
N PHE A 631 -13.03 17.22 32.31
CA PHE A 631 -14.14 17.81 31.56
C PHE A 631 -13.89 17.85 30.06
N ILE A 632 -12.68 18.25 29.63
CA ILE A 632 -12.31 18.24 28.21
C ILE A 632 -12.49 16.84 27.65
N ARG A 633 -11.93 15.82 28.32
CA ARG A 633 -12.04 14.42 27.93
C ARG A 633 -13.50 13.94 27.88
N PHE A 634 -14.31 14.33 28.87
CA PHE A 634 -15.73 14.03 28.89
C PHE A 634 -16.47 14.62 27.69
N PHE A 635 -16.39 15.94 27.47
CA PHE A 635 -17.09 16.59 26.36
C PHE A 635 -16.64 16.07 25.02
N TYR A 636 -15.35 15.75 24.89
CA TYR A 636 -14.78 15.16 23.70
C TYR A 636 -15.39 13.79 23.39
N ASN A 637 -15.34 12.85 24.35
CA ASN A 637 -15.91 11.51 24.20
C ASN A 637 -17.43 11.54 24.01
N PHE A 638 -18.12 12.34 24.82
CA PHE A 638 -19.57 12.49 24.74
C PHE A 638 -20.01 13.07 23.38
N GLY A 639 -19.28 14.07 22.86
CA GLY A 639 -19.53 14.69 21.56
C GLY A 639 -19.35 13.72 20.39
N PHE A 640 -18.31 12.89 20.41
CA PHE A 640 -18.10 11.87 19.37
C PHE A 640 -19.22 10.82 19.34
N LEU A 641 -19.66 10.35 20.51
CA LEU A 641 -20.80 9.44 20.60
C LEU A 641 -22.11 10.11 20.19
N MET A 642 -22.28 11.40 20.47
CA MET A 642 -23.41 12.17 19.96
C MET A 642 -23.44 12.19 18.42
N LEU A 643 -22.29 12.37 17.75
CA LEU A 643 -22.20 12.28 16.29
C LEU A 643 -22.59 10.90 15.76
N LEU A 644 -22.16 9.83 16.45
CA LEU A 644 -22.55 8.47 16.10
C LEU A 644 -24.08 8.31 16.11
N TRP A 645 -24.71 8.62 17.24
CA TRP A 645 -26.11 8.29 17.48
C TRP A 645 -27.10 9.25 16.81
N LEU A 646 -26.71 10.50 16.53
CA LEU A 646 -27.56 11.49 15.85
C LEU A 646 -27.32 11.62 14.34
N LEU A 647 -26.14 11.25 13.83
CA LEU A 647 -25.81 11.38 12.41
C LEU A 647 -25.50 10.04 11.75
N VAL A 648 -24.52 9.29 12.25
CA VAL A 648 -24.01 8.10 11.56
C VAL A 648 -25.07 6.98 11.53
N VAL A 649 -25.62 6.60 12.68
CA VAL A 649 -26.62 5.53 12.78
C VAL A 649 -27.93 5.87 12.03
N PRO A 650 -28.59 7.02 12.27
CA PRO A 650 -29.85 7.34 11.62
C PRO A 650 -29.71 7.80 10.16
N LYS A 651 -28.70 8.60 9.78
CA LYS A 651 -28.58 9.11 8.39
C LYS A 651 -27.73 8.20 7.49
N SER A 652 -26.60 7.69 7.98
CA SER A 652 -25.70 6.85 7.18
C SER A 652 -26.20 5.40 7.13
N LEU A 653 -26.31 4.72 8.28
CA LEU A 653 -26.76 3.32 8.35
C LEU A 653 -28.27 3.17 8.11
N ARG A 654 -29.05 4.23 8.40
CA ARG A 654 -30.52 4.24 8.30
C ARG A 654 -31.16 3.18 9.20
N LEU A 655 -30.66 3.07 10.43
CA LEU A 655 -31.17 2.17 11.46
C LEU A 655 -31.89 2.97 12.56
N PRO A 656 -32.91 2.39 13.20
CA PRO A 656 -33.47 1.05 12.95
C PRO A 656 -34.45 1.02 11.76
N ASN A 657 -35.15 2.13 11.45
CA ASN A 657 -36.36 2.13 10.61
C ASN A 657 -36.20 2.61 9.16
N GLY A 658 -35.02 3.08 8.76
CA GLY A 658 -34.79 3.56 7.40
C GLY A 658 -34.52 5.06 7.37
N LYS A 659 -35.07 5.76 6.36
CA LYS A 659 -34.89 7.20 6.23
C LYS A 659 -35.92 7.90 7.11
N GLU A 660 -35.48 8.48 8.22
CA GLU A 660 -36.31 9.23 9.16
C GLU A 660 -35.70 10.62 9.42
N THR A 661 -36.54 11.59 9.77
CA THR A 661 -36.08 12.85 10.36
C THR A 661 -35.62 12.60 11.79
N ILE A 662 -34.76 13.47 12.35
CA ILE A 662 -34.23 13.29 13.71
C ILE A 662 -35.37 13.17 14.73
N SER A 663 -36.40 14.02 14.65
CA SER A 663 -37.58 13.93 15.53
C SER A 663 -38.28 12.56 15.44
N LYS A 664 -38.46 12.02 14.23
CA LYS A 664 -39.08 10.70 14.05
C LYS A 664 -38.18 9.57 14.56
N TYR A 665 -36.87 9.69 14.38
CA TYR A 665 -35.89 8.75 14.93
C TYR A 665 -35.92 8.72 16.47
N LEU A 666 -35.91 9.88 17.14
CA LEU A 666 -36.01 9.96 18.60
C LEU A 666 -37.30 9.35 19.16
N LYS A 667 -38.40 9.43 18.39
CA LYS A 667 -39.65 8.74 18.71
C LYS A 667 -39.57 7.23 18.44
N SER A 668 -38.83 6.81 17.42
CA SER A 668 -38.66 5.40 17.06
C SER A 668 -37.88 4.61 18.11
N ILE A 669 -36.86 5.24 18.71
CA ILE A 669 -36.03 4.66 19.78
C ILE A 669 -36.67 4.83 21.17
N LYS A 670 -37.88 5.41 21.23
CA LYS A 670 -38.65 5.65 22.46
C LYS A 670 -37.95 6.57 23.49
N LEU A 671 -37.09 7.48 23.02
CA LEU A 671 -36.53 8.55 23.86
C LEU A 671 -37.59 9.64 24.10
N MET A 672 -38.29 10.04 23.04
CA MET A 672 -39.46 10.93 23.13
C MET A 672 -40.71 10.13 22.84
N THR A 673 -41.65 10.05 23.80
CA THR A 673 -42.94 9.37 23.59
C THR A 673 -44.05 10.43 23.52
N PRO A 674 -44.49 10.82 22.31
CA PRO A 674 -45.54 11.83 22.16
C PRO A 674 -46.84 11.36 22.83
N GLY A 675 -47.49 12.25 23.58
CA GLY A 675 -48.74 11.92 24.27
C GLY A 675 -48.59 11.08 25.54
N MET A 676 -47.38 10.91 26.08
CA MET A 676 -47.19 10.25 27.37
C MET A 676 -47.87 11.04 28.50
N LYS A 677 -48.82 10.41 29.19
CA LYS A 677 -49.50 11.00 30.37
C LYS A 677 -48.46 11.35 31.45
N LYS A 678 -48.60 12.51 32.11
CA LYS A 678 -47.71 12.95 33.20
C LYS A 678 -47.58 11.88 34.31
N SER A 679 -48.68 11.19 34.62
CA SER A 679 -48.70 10.08 35.59
C SER A 679 -47.78 8.92 35.18
N LYS A 680 -47.79 8.51 33.90
CA LYS A 680 -46.92 7.46 33.37
C LYS A 680 -45.44 7.89 33.40
N PHE A 681 -45.16 9.15 33.11
CA PHE A 681 -43.81 9.70 33.22
C PHE A 681 -43.28 9.64 34.65
N LEU A 682 -44.09 10.08 35.63
CA LEU A 682 -43.71 10.04 37.04
C LEU A 682 -43.53 8.60 37.55
N ILE A 683 -44.45 7.69 37.21
CA ILE A 683 -44.35 6.27 37.59
C ILE A 683 -43.12 5.61 36.96
N ASN A 684 -42.76 5.97 35.72
CA ASN A 684 -41.55 5.49 35.08
C ASN A 684 -40.27 5.94 35.82
N ILE A 685 -40.24 7.16 36.36
CA ILE A 685 -39.14 7.64 37.21
C ILE A 685 -39.13 6.91 38.55
N LEU A 686 -40.28 6.78 39.21
CA LEU A 686 -40.37 6.05 40.48
C LEU A 686 -39.96 4.59 40.32
N LEU A 687 -40.41 3.92 39.25
CA LEU A 687 -39.99 2.57 38.89
C LEU A 687 -38.47 2.47 38.75
N ALA A 688 -37.84 3.45 38.08
CA ALA A 688 -36.39 3.51 37.94
C ALA A 688 -35.70 3.63 39.30
N LEU A 689 -36.13 4.59 40.13
CA LEU A 689 -35.58 4.79 41.48
C LEU A 689 -35.77 3.56 42.37
N SER A 690 -36.92 2.88 42.30
CA SER A 690 -37.18 1.65 43.05
C SER A 690 -36.30 0.50 42.59
N CYS A 691 -36.09 0.32 41.28
CA CYS A 691 -35.16 -0.69 40.77
C CYS A 691 -33.72 -0.41 41.20
N THR A 692 -33.29 0.85 41.15
CA THR A 692 -31.99 1.27 41.68
C THR A 692 -31.87 1.01 43.18
N GLY A 693 -32.94 1.28 43.96
CA GLY A 693 -33.00 0.98 45.39
C GLY A 693 -32.84 -0.51 45.68
N ILE A 694 -33.50 -1.39 44.91
CA ILE A 694 -33.33 -2.86 44.99
C ILE A 694 -31.87 -3.23 44.73
N TYR A 695 -31.25 -2.62 43.72
CA TYR A 695 -29.85 -2.87 43.39
C TYR A 695 -28.91 -2.46 44.52
N PHE A 696 -29.05 -1.26 45.07
CA PHE A 696 -28.22 -0.81 46.20
C PHE A 696 -28.45 -1.62 47.47
N PHE A 697 -29.70 -1.99 47.75
CA PHE A 697 -30.01 -2.89 48.86
C PHE A 697 -29.32 -4.25 48.71
N SER A 698 -29.31 -4.80 47.49
CA SER A 698 -28.58 -6.03 47.17
C SER A 698 -27.07 -5.87 47.36
N LEU A 699 -26.47 -4.77 46.88
CA LEU A 699 -25.05 -4.51 47.06
C LEU A 699 -24.66 -4.27 48.53
N TRP A 700 -25.60 -3.83 49.36
CA TRP A 700 -25.38 -3.58 50.79
C TRP A 700 -25.55 -4.84 51.64
N ILE A 701 -26.57 -5.67 51.36
CA ILE A 701 -26.87 -6.85 52.20
C ILE A 701 -25.85 -7.98 52.02
N PHE A 702 -25.34 -8.21 50.81
CA PHE A 702 -24.42 -9.32 50.55
C PHE A 702 -23.06 -9.19 51.25
N PRO A 703 -22.39 -8.02 51.27
CA PRO A 703 -21.19 -7.82 52.08
C PRO A 703 -21.44 -8.09 53.57
N LEU A 704 -22.58 -7.68 54.11
CA LEU A 704 -22.95 -7.99 55.50
C LEU A 704 -23.16 -9.49 55.76
N LEU A 705 -23.56 -10.26 54.73
CA LEU A 705 -23.77 -11.70 54.84
C LEU A 705 -22.49 -12.53 54.60
N LEU A 706 -21.56 -12.04 53.77
CA LEU A 706 -20.44 -12.83 53.24
C LEU A 706 -19.05 -12.28 53.59
N GLY A 707 -18.98 -11.12 54.25
CA GLY A 707 -17.75 -10.38 54.53
C GLY A 707 -17.99 -9.23 55.53
N ASP A 708 -17.55 -8.02 55.16
CA ASP A 708 -17.76 -6.78 55.92
C ASP A 708 -18.11 -5.62 54.97
N PHE A 709 -18.75 -4.58 55.50
CA PHE A 709 -19.11 -3.38 54.75
C PHE A 709 -18.53 -2.11 55.38
N GLN A 710 -17.48 -1.58 54.77
CA GLN A 710 -16.76 -0.39 55.21
C GLN A 710 -16.87 0.72 54.14
N PRO A 711 -17.98 1.48 54.10
CA PRO A 711 -18.19 2.48 53.07
C PRO A 711 -17.21 3.65 53.21
N ASP A 712 -16.59 4.04 52.10
CA ASP A 712 -15.83 5.29 51.98
C ASP A 712 -16.58 6.30 51.11
N PRO A 713 -17.28 7.29 51.70
CA PRO A 713 -17.97 8.34 50.95
C PRO A 713 -17.04 9.14 50.03
N SER A 714 -15.74 9.20 50.32
CA SER A 714 -14.78 9.99 49.55
C SER A 714 -14.51 9.44 48.15
N VAL A 715 -14.88 8.18 47.88
CA VAL A 715 -14.80 7.54 46.55
C VAL A 715 -15.77 8.19 45.56
N VAL A 716 -16.97 8.57 46.03
CA VAL A 716 -18.03 9.15 45.20
C VAL A 716 -18.22 10.64 45.43
N PHE A 717 -18.02 11.14 46.64
CA PHE A 717 -18.26 12.55 46.98
C PHE A 717 -16.97 13.37 47.14
N GLY A 718 -15.80 12.72 47.19
CA GLY A 718 -14.51 13.40 47.26
C GLY A 718 -14.07 14.00 45.91
N SER A 719 -12.95 14.73 45.89
CA SER A 719 -12.36 15.26 44.67
C SER A 719 -11.63 14.18 43.85
N PRO A 720 -11.59 14.30 42.50
CA PRO A 720 -10.78 13.41 41.66
C PRO A 720 -9.31 13.44 42.08
N ARG A 721 -8.70 12.27 42.30
CA ARG A 721 -7.32 12.17 42.81
C ARG A 721 -6.63 10.86 42.40
N PHE A 722 -5.31 10.91 42.35
CA PHE A 722 -4.47 9.72 42.25
C PHE A 722 -4.22 9.14 43.65
N THR A 723 -4.34 7.83 43.78
CA THR A 723 -3.99 7.07 44.98
C THR A 723 -2.95 6.01 44.61
N SER A 724 -2.34 5.37 45.62
CA SER A 724 -1.43 4.24 45.42
C SER A 724 -2.08 3.04 44.72
N GLN A 725 -3.41 2.95 44.74
CA GLN A 725 -4.19 1.86 44.14
C GLN A 725 -4.79 2.23 42.77
N GLY A 726 -4.65 3.48 42.32
CA GLY A 726 -5.14 3.94 41.02
C GLY A 726 -5.80 5.32 41.05
N PHE A 727 -6.57 5.64 40.02
CA PHE A 727 -7.28 6.93 39.92
C PHE A 727 -8.70 6.82 40.47
N ILE A 728 -9.06 7.68 41.43
CA ILE A 728 -10.42 7.80 41.96
C ILE A 728 -11.08 9.05 41.35
N TYR A 729 -12.22 8.87 40.69
CA TYR A 729 -12.94 9.96 40.03
C TYR A 729 -13.71 10.86 41.00
N GLY A 730 -14.07 10.40 42.20
CA GLY A 730 -14.80 11.23 43.16
C GLY A 730 -16.16 11.67 42.61
N TRP A 731 -16.55 12.92 42.89
CA TRP A 731 -17.80 13.51 42.39
C TRP A 731 -17.89 13.52 40.87
N PHE A 732 -16.76 13.42 40.15
CA PHE A 732 -16.76 13.37 38.70
C PHE A 732 -17.43 12.09 38.15
N PHE A 733 -17.66 11.05 38.97
CA PHE A 733 -18.50 9.90 38.58
C PHE A 733 -19.90 10.32 38.09
N PHE A 734 -20.51 11.33 38.69
CA PHE A 734 -21.82 11.86 38.25
C PHE A 734 -21.78 12.47 36.85
N VAL A 735 -20.61 12.96 36.42
CA VAL A 735 -20.45 13.49 35.06
C VAL A 735 -20.07 12.36 34.11
N LEU A 736 -19.05 11.58 34.45
CA LEU A 736 -18.50 10.54 33.59
C LEU A 736 -19.53 9.47 33.23
N MET A 737 -20.37 9.06 34.19
CA MET A 737 -21.32 7.97 34.01
C MET A 737 -22.54 8.34 33.16
N LEU A 738 -22.68 9.61 32.75
CA LEU A 738 -23.63 9.99 31.70
C LEU A 738 -23.29 9.35 30.36
N ILE A 739 -22.00 9.08 30.08
CA ILE A 739 -21.56 8.45 28.83
C ILE A 739 -22.19 7.04 28.69
N PRO A 740 -21.87 6.06 29.57
CA PRO A 740 -22.45 4.73 29.45
C PRO A 740 -23.96 4.74 29.70
N GLY A 741 -24.44 5.49 30.71
CA GLY A 741 -25.85 5.52 31.08
C GLY A 741 -26.77 6.01 29.95
N ILE A 742 -26.33 6.97 29.13
CA ILE A 742 -27.11 7.45 27.98
C ILE A 742 -26.80 6.61 26.73
N TRP A 743 -25.53 6.48 26.36
CA TRP A 743 -25.17 5.97 25.03
C TRP A 743 -25.29 4.46 24.89
N GLU A 744 -25.06 3.70 25.96
CA GLU A 744 -25.27 2.24 25.90
C GLU A 744 -26.77 1.92 25.84
N GLU A 745 -27.60 2.60 26.63
CA GLU A 745 -29.05 2.43 26.54
C GLU A 745 -29.57 2.85 25.15
N TRP A 746 -29.05 3.94 24.59
CA TRP A 746 -29.33 4.34 23.22
C TRP A 746 -29.01 3.22 22.22
N ALA A 747 -27.84 2.60 22.35
CA ALA A 747 -27.38 1.53 21.48
C ALA A 747 -28.24 0.27 21.60
N PHE A 748 -28.32 -0.29 22.80
CA PHE A 748 -28.88 -1.61 23.04
C PHE A 748 -30.41 -1.57 23.08
N ARG A 749 -30.98 -0.60 23.80
CA ARG A 749 -32.45 -0.52 23.96
C ARG A 749 -33.05 0.34 22.86
N GLY A 750 -32.44 1.49 22.56
CA GLY A 750 -32.94 2.40 21.55
C GLY A 750 -32.84 1.88 20.11
N VAL A 751 -31.74 1.23 19.72
CA VAL A 751 -31.50 0.81 18.32
C VAL A 751 -31.58 -0.70 18.13
N ILE A 752 -30.86 -1.49 18.94
CA ILE A 752 -30.73 -2.95 18.75
C ILE A 752 -32.06 -3.67 19.04
N ILE A 753 -32.78 -3.33 20.11
CA ILE A 753 -34.09 -3.93 20.39
C ILE A 753 -35.10 -3.65 19.25
N PRO A 754 -35.38 -2.39 18.83
CA PRO A 754 -36.29 -2.11 17.72
C PRO A 754 -35.87 -2.72 16.39
N LEU A 755 -34.56 -2.87 16.14
CA LEU A 755 -34.06 -3.53 14.93
C LEU A 755 -34.39 -5.02 14.93
N ASN A 756 -34.12 -5.74 16.03
CA ASN A 756 -34.34 -7.18 16.13
C ASN A 756 -35.81 -7.57 16.31
N SER A 757 -36.62 -6.67 16.88
CA SER A 757 -38.07 -6.84 17.05
C SER A 757 -38.83 -6.99 15.72
N LYS A 758 -38.18 -6.69 14.59
CA LYS A 758 -38.73 -6.87 13.24
C LYS A 758 -38.78 -8.32 12.79
N LYS A 759 -38.04 -9.21 13.45
CA LYS A 759 -37.89 -10.60 13.01
C LYS A 759 -37.98 -11.61 14.15
N TYR A 760 -37.51 -11.26 15.34
CA TYR A 760 -37.40 -12.18 16.46
C TYR A 760 -38.49 -11.92 17.51
N SER A 761 -38.83 -12.96 18.27
CA SER A 761 -39.77 -12.85 19.39
C SER A 761 -39.19 -11.97 20.50
N LYS A 762 -40.06 -11.45 21.38
CA LYS A 762 -39.64 -10.57 22.50
C LYS A 762 -38.53 -11.20 23.36
N LEU A 763 -38.63 -12.49 23.65
CA LEU A 763 -37.63 -13.23 24.42
C LEU A 763 -36.28 -13.26 23.70
N TRP A 764 -36.25 -13.63 22.41
CA TRP A 764 -35.01 -13.65 21.63
C TRP A 764 -34.39 -12.27 21.48
N VAL A 765 -35.20 -11.22 21.33
CA VAL A 765 -34.71 -9.84 21.28
C VAL A 765 -34.03 -9.44 22.59
N LEU A 766 -34.59 -9.83 23.73
CA LEU A 766 -33.97 -9.63 25.04
C LEU A 766 -32.64 -10.38 25.13
N ILE A 767 -32.61 -11.69 24.83
CA ILE A 767 -31.38 -12.50 24.85
C ILE A 767 -30.29 -11.87 23.97
N ILE A 768 -30.62 -11.50 22.73
CA ILE A 768 -29.67 -10.89 21.79
C ILE A 768 -29.13 -9.57 22.33
N SER A 769 -30.01 -8.70 22.84
CA SER A 769 -29.60 -7.39 23.36
C SER A 769 -28.74 -7.51 24.61
N SER A 770 -29.12 -8.38 25.55
CA SER A 770 -28.43 -8.58 26.83
C SER A 770 -27.06 -9.21 26.63
N ALA A 771 -26.97 -10.27 25.83
CA ALA A 771 -25.70 -10.92 25.52
C ALA A 771 -24.76 -9.95 24.79
N ALA A 772 -25.28 -9.18 23.83
CA ALA A 772 -24.48 -8.16 23.13
C ALA A 772 -23.97 -7.05 24.07
N PHE A 773 -24.78 -6.66 25.06
CA PHE A 773 -24.42 -5.67 26.07
C PHE A 773 -23.31 -6.19 27.00
N GLY A 774 -23.44 -7.42 27.52
CA GLY A 774 -22.37 -8.04 28.29
C GLY A 774 -21.09 -8.19 27.49
N LEU A 775 -21.15 -8.77 26.28
CA LEU A 775 -19.97 -9.00 25.44
C LEU A 775 -19.22 -7.72 25.05
N LEU A 776 -19.89 -6.56 25.01
CA LEU A 776 -19.21 -5.29 24.73
C LEU A 776 -18.12 -5.00 25.76
N HIS A 777 -18.30 -5.41 27.03
CA HIS A 777 -17.38 -5.11 28.12
C HIS A 777 -16.02 -5.81 28.01
N PHE A 778 -15.87 -6.82 27.14
CA PHE A 778 -14.55 -7.32 26.78
C PHE A 778 -13.63 -6.24 26.19
N SER A 779 -14.20 -5.13 25.70
CA SER A 779 -13.43 -3.95 25.30
C SER A 779 -12.56 -3.39 26.42
N ASN A 780 -12.97 -3.53 27.68
CA ASN A 780 -12.23 -2.98 28.82
C ASN A 780 -10.86 -3.64 29.02
N ILE A 781 -10.64 -4.84 28.48
CA ILE A 781 -9.30 -5.47 28.44
C ILE A 781 -8.34 -4.58 27.64
N LEU A 782 -8.81 -3.96 26.56
CA LEU A 782 -8.03 -3.01 25.76
C LEU A 782 -7.80 -1.68 26.50
N ALA A 783 -8.54 -1.41 27.56
CA ALA A 783 -8.32 -0.28 28.46
C ALA A 783 -7.46 -0.67 29.69
N GLY A 784 -6.92 -1.90 29.73
CA GLY A 784 -6.04 -2.38 30.80
C GLY A 784 -6.73 -3.13 31.94
N GLN A 785 -8.03 -3.43 31.85
CA GLN A 785 -8.72 -4.20 32.90
C GLN A 785 -8.29 -5.67 32.90
N ASN A 786 -8.18 -6.27 34.09
CA ASN A 786 -7.87 -7.68 34.27
C ASN A 786 -8.92 -8.61 33.62
N TRP A 787 -8.47 -9.65 32.93
CA TRP A 787 -9.35 -10.55 32.16
C TRP A 787 -10.39 -11.30 33.01
N ILE A 788 -10.07 -11.71 34.24
CA ILE A 788 -10.99 -12.42 35.16
C ILE A 788 -12.07 -11.46 35.62
N SER A 789 -11.67 -10.26 36.07
CA SER A 789 -12.61 -9.20 36.46
C SER A 789 -13.55 -8.84 35.31
N THR A 790 -13.02 -8.71 34.09
CA THR A 790 -13.84 -8.45 32.91
C THR A 790 -14.77 -9.60 32.59
N LEU A 791 -14.37 -10.87 32.77
CA LEU A 791 -15.27 -12.01 32.56
C LEU A 791 -16.49 -11.95 33.48
N PHE A 792 -16.31 -11.70 34.77
CA PHE A 792 -17.42 -11.52 35.71
C PHE A 792 -18.28 -10.31 35.34
N GLN A 793 -17.65 -9.22 34.87
CA GLN A 793 -18.37 -8.07 34.33
C GLN A 793 -19.27 -8.42 33.14
N VAL A 794 -18.79 -9.23 32.20
CA VAL A 794 -19.63 -9.72 31.09
C VAL A 794 -20.86 -10.47 31.60
N LEU A 795 -20.70 -11.31 32.63
CA LEU A 795 -21.79 -12.10 33.21
C LEU A 795 -22.84 -11.20 33.87
N TYR A 796 -22.49 -10.41 34.88
CA TYR A 796 -23.46 -9.58 35.58
C TYR A 796 -24.03 -8.46 34.68
N ALA A 797 -23.25 -7.93 33.73
CA ALA A 797 -23.76 -6.97 32.76
C ALA A 797 -24.78 -7.61 31.83
N THR A 798 -24.62 -8.88 31.45
CA THR A 798 -25.64 -9.62 30.69
C THR A 798 -26.94 -9.73 31.48
N GLU A 799 -26.87 -10.04 32.77
CA GLU A 799 -28.03 -10.19 33.66
C GLU A 799 -28.79 -8.87 33.88
N LEU A 800 -28.08 -7.79 34.25
CA LEU A 800 -28.64 -6.44 34.27
C LEU A 800 -29.13 -6.02 32.88
N GLY A 801 -28.46 -6.52 31.85
CA GLY A 801 -28.82 -6.42 30.45
C GLY A 801 -30.29 -6.80 30.20
N PHE A 802 -30.70 -7.94 30.76
CA PHE A 802 -32.07 -8.45 30.70
C PHE A 802 -33.05 -7.55 31.44
N LEU A 803 -32.70 -7.10 32.65
CA LEU A 803 -33.55 -6.18 33.42
C LEU A 803 -33.84 -4.90 32.63
N PHE A 804 -32.81 -4.21 32.15
CA PHE A 804 -32.97 -2.95 31.42
C PHE A 804 -33.72 -3.14 30.10
N GLY A 805 -33.49 -4.25 29.41
CA GLY A 805 -34.24 -4.63 28.21
C GLY A 805 -35.72 -4.89 28.51
N TYR A 806 -36.02 -5.60 29.60
CA TYR A 806 -37.38 -5.90 30.02
C TYR A 806 -38.14 -4.63 30.40
N ILE A 807 -37.50 -3.73 31.16
CA ILE A 807 -38.01 -2.39 31.49
C ILE A 807 -38.34 -1.62 30.22
N PHE A 808 -37.43 -1.56 29.25
CA PHE A 808 -37.67 -0.86 27.98
C PHE A 808 -38.89 -1.42 27.22
N ILE A 809 -39.00 -2.75 27.12
CA ILE A 809 -40.12 -3.40 26.41
C ILE A 809 -41.46 -3.13 27.10
N LYS A 810 -41.50 -3.18 28.43
CA LYS A 810 -42.74 -3.01 29.21
C LYS A 810 -43.17 -1.55 29.33
N THR A 811 -42.22 -0.64 29.56
CA THR A 811 -42.52 0.79 29.71
C THR A 811 -42.70 1.51 28.37
N LYS A 812 -42.21 0.93 27.27
CA LYS A 812 -42.09 1.56 25.95
C LYS A 812 -41.36 2.91 26.02
N SER A 813 -40.40 3.05 26.94
CA SER A 813 -39.65 4.27 27.21
C SER A 813 -38.18 3.94 27.45
N LEU A 814 -37.28 4.74 26.90
CA LEU A 814 -35.84 4.60 27.14
C LEU A 814 -35.40 5.20 28.48
N LEU A 815 -36.16 6.17 28.99
CA LEU A 815 -35.78 6.98 30.14
C LEU A 815 -35.55 6.17 31.43
N PRO A 816 -36.39 5.18 31.81
CA PRO A 816 -36.15 4.40 33.03
C PRO A 816 -34.84 3.64 32.99
N SER A 817 -34.51 3.02 31.86
CA SER A 817 -33.25 2.27 31.70
C SER A 817 -32.04 3.20 31.79
N ILE A 818 -32.11 4.40 31.19
CA ILE A 818 -31.05 5.42 31.31
C ILE A 818 -30.84 5.82 32.77
N ILE A 819 -31.92 6.12 33.50
CA ILE A 819 -31.83 6.55 34.90
C ILE A 819 -31.23 5.44 35.77
N ILE A 820 -31.72 4.21 35.65
CA ILE A 820 -31.21 3.08 36.44
C ILE A 820 -29.73 2.86 36.16
N HIS A 821 -29.35 2.75 34.90
CA HIS A 821 -27.97 2.48 34.51
C HIS A 821 -27.04 3.61 34.95
N TYR A 822 -27.42 4.88 34.73
CA TYR A 822 -26.67 6.04 35.21
C TYR A 822 -26.46 6.01 36.73
N LEU A 823 -27.52 5.77 37.51
CA LEU A 823 -27.43 5.75 38.97
C LEU A 823 -26.61 4.56 39.48
N ILE A 824 -26.78 3.37 38.89
CA ILE A 824 -25.98 2.19 39.22
C ILE A 824 -24.49 2.48 38.99
N ASN A 825 -24.12 3.06 37.84
CA ASN A 825 -22.70 3.27 37.53
C ASN A 825 -22.08 4.41 38.36
N SER A 826 -22.85 5.45 38.69
CA SER A 826 -22.37 6.60 39.47
C SER A 826 -22.35 6.32 40.97
N LEU A 827 -23.51 6.01 41.57
CA LEU A 827 -23.65 5.80 43.01
C LEU A 827 -23.30 4.38 43.46
N GLY A 828 -23.41 3.37 42.58
CA GLY A 828 -23.09 1.98 42.92
C GLY A 828 -21.64 1.78 43.34
N GLN A 829 -20.73 2.66 42.92
CA GLN A 829 -19.32 2.64 43.35
C GLN A 829 -19.17 2.76 44.87
N PHE A 830 -20.07 3.49 45.54
CA PHE A 830 -20.09 3.59 47.01
C PHE A 830 -20.22 2.22 47.68
N PHE A 831 -21.08 1.37 47.12
CA PHE A 831 -21.33 0.03 47.67
C PHE A 831 -20.25 -0.97 47.25
N VAL A 832 -19.80 -0.91 45.99
CA VAL A 832 -18.77 -1.83 45.47
C VAL A 832 -17.43 -1.61 46.17
N TYR A 833 -16.99 -0.37 46.36
CA TYR A 833 -15.74 -0.07 47.08
C TYR A 833 -15.85 -0.27 48.58
N GLY A 834 -17.06 -0.22 49.15
CA GLY A 834 -17.28 -0.50 50.56
C GLY A 834 -17.37 -2.00 50.90
N ALA A 835 -17.47 -2.88 49.91
CA ALA A 835 -17.58 -4.31 50.12
C ALA A 835 -16.19 -4.95 50.37
N VAL A 836 -16.01 -5.58 51.53
CA VAL A 836 -14.77 -6.27 51.91
C VAL A 836 -15.05 -7.76 52.06
N PHE A 837 -14.27 -8.60 51.37
CA PHE A 837 -14.40 -10.05 51.43
C PHE A 837 -13.07 -10.72 51.81
N TYR A 838 -13.13 -11.73 52.68
CA TYR A 838 -11.95 -12.43 53.19
C TYR A 838 -11.55 -13.66 52.35
N ASN A 839 -12.35 -14.05 51.36
CA ASN A 839 -12.09 -15.18 50.49
C ASN A 839 -12.67 -14.96 49.08
N GLU A 840 -12.07 -15.63 48.09
CA GLU A 840 -12.44 -15.51 46.67
C GLU A 840 -13.84 -16.05 46.35
N ILE A 841 -14.33 -17.03 47.10
CA ILE A 841 -15.67 -17.61 46.88
C ILE A 841 -16.74 -16.57 47.20
N SER A 842 -16.61 -15.84 48.30
CA SER A 842 -17.49 -14.73 48.66
C SER A 842 -17.50 -13.64 47.59
N VAL A 843 -16.34 -13.31 46.99
CA VAL A 843 -16.24 -12.35 45.87
C VAL A 843 -17.01 -12.84 44.66
N VAL A 844 -16.84 -14.11 44.27
CA VAL A 844 -17.56 -14.69 43.12
C VAL A 844 -19.08 -14.70 43.36
N ILE A 845 -19.52 -15.09 44.56
CA ILE A 845 -20.94 -15.07 44.94
C ILE A 845 -21.48 -13.63 44.89
N TYR A 846 -20.74 -12.65 45.40
CA TYR A 846 -21.12 -11.24 45.35
C TYR A 846 -21.27 -10.74 43.90
N LEU A 847 -20.27 -10.99 43.04
CA LEU A 847 -20.29 -10.52 41.65
C LEU A 847 -21.41 -11.16 40.83
N ILE A 848 -21.75 -12.42 41.07
CA ILE A 848 -22.83 -13.11 40.34
C ILE A 848 -24.20 -12.72 40.92
N PHE A 849 -24.39 -12.90 42.23
CA PHE A 849 -25.71 -12.78 42.83
C PHE A 849 -26.06 -11.36 43.27
N ALA A 850 -25.16 -10.69 43.97
CA ALA A 850 -25.44 -9.37 44.54
C ALA A 850 -25.52 -8.29 43.45
N VAL A 851 -24.58 -8.33 42.50
CA VAL A 851 -24.49 -7.37 41.38
C VAL A 851 -25.44 -7.74 40.24
N GLY A 852 -25.64 -9.03 39.98
CA GLY A 852 -26.35 -9.49 38.79
C GLY A 852 -27.74 -10.08 39.07
N VAL A 853 -27.78 -11.35 39.51
CA VAL A 853 -28.98 -12.19 39.53
C VAL A 853 -30.10 -11.62 40.40
N VAL A 854 -29.81 -11.28 41.66
CA VAL A 854 -30.83 -10.82 42.62
C VAL A 854 -31.49 -9.51 42.17
N PRO A 855 -30.75 -8.44 41.85
CA PRO A 855 -31.37 -7.22 41.37
C PRO A 855 -32.09 -7.40 40.04
N ALA A 856 -31.59 -8.25 39.14
CA ALA A 856 -32.27 -8.53 37.88
C ALA A 856 -33.64 -9.20 38.10
N ILE A 857 -33.70 -10.25 38.92
CA ILE A 857 -34.95 -10.99 39.20
C ILE A 857 -35.96 -10.11 39.95
N LEU A 858 -35.54 -9.48 41.06
CA LEU A 858 -36.41 -8.63 41.87
C LEU A 858 -36.88 -7.40 41.08
N GLY A 859 -36.00 -6.81 40.27
CA GLY A 859 -36.36 -5.71 39.37
C GLY A 859 -37.37 -6.15 38.30
N ILE A 860 -37.20 -7.31 37.67
CA ILE A 860 -38.15 -7.86 36.70
C ILE A 860 -39.51 -8.10 37.35
N LEU A 861 -39.53 -8.67 38.57
CA LEU A 861 -40.75 -8.91 39.34
C LEU A 861 -41.46 -7.58 39.67
N LEU A 862 -40.72 -6.57 40.14
CA LEU A 862 -41.25 -5.24 40.44
C LEU A 862 -41.87 -4.61 39.18
N VAL A 863 -41.17 -4.65 38.05
CA VAL A 863 -41.67 -4.13 36.76
C VAL A 863 -42.92 -4.90 36.33
N TYR A 864 -42.95 -6.22 36.53
CA TYR A 864 -44.12 -7.04 36.22
C TYR A 864 -45.33 -6.64 37.08
N ILE A 865 -45.15 -6.47 38.39
CA ILE A 865 -46.21 -6.03 39.31
C ILE A 865 -46.72 -4.63 38.93
N ILE A 866 -45.82 -3.67 38.74
CA ILE A 866 -46.17 -2.29 38.41
C ILE A 866 -46.94 -2.21 37.09
N THR A 867 -46.49 -2.93 36.06
CA THR A 867 -47.05 -2.81 34.71
C THR A 867 -48.30 -3.65 34.48
N ASN A 868 -48.52 -4.73 35.23
CA ASN A 868 -49.66 -5.64 35.01
C ASN A 868 -50.71 -5.60 36.13
N TYR A 869 -50.35 -5.19 37.36
CA TYR A 869 -51.28 -5.18 38.51
C TYR A 869 -51.50 -3.79 39.11
N ALA A 870 -50.44 -3.05 39.43
CA ALA A 870 -50.58 -1.75 40.10
C ALA A 870 -51.11 -0.65 39.15
N PHE A 871 -50.59 -0.58 37.92
CA PHE A 871 -50.97 0.43 36.93
C PHE A 871 -51.24 -0.11 35.52
N PRO A 872 -52.05 -1.18 35.33
CA PRO A 872 -52.26 -1.83 34.03
C PRO A 872 -52.79 -0.86 32.96
N ARG A 873 -53.70 0.04 33.34
CA ARG A 873 -54.30 1.03 32.42
C ARG A 873 -53.27 1.99 31.80
N LEU A 874 -52.12 2.22 32.45
CA LEU A 874 -51.07 3.10 31.93
C LEU A 874 -50.13 2.41 30.94
N TYR A 875 -50.03 1.07 30.97
CA TYR A 875 -49.06 0.30 30.20
C TYR A 875 -49.67 -0.61 29.12
N GLN A 876 -50.98 -0.84 29.15
CA GLN A 876 -51.70 -1.59 28.12
C GLN A 876 -52.07 -0.75 26.87
N GLU A 877 -52.00 0.59 26.96
CA GLU A 877 -51.94 1.54 25.83
C GLU A 877 -50.55 1.50 25.15
#